data_AF-A0A3A5USF6-F1
#
_entry.id   AF-A0A3A5USF6-F1
#
_cell.length_a   1.000
_cell.length_b   1.000
_cell.length_c   1.000
_cell.angle_alpha   90.00
_cell.angle_beta   90.00
_cell.angle_gamma   90.00
#
_symmetry.space_group_name_H-M   'P 1'
#
loop_
_entity.id
_entity.type
_entity.pdbx_description
1 polymer ?
#
loop_
_entity_poly.entity_id
_entity_poly.type
_entity_poly.pdbx_seq_one_letter_code
_entity_poly.pdbx_strand_id
1 'polypeptide(L)'
;MSKTCEITGLTKSQQEKWPLTYSLLTSDSKQKSSEISNSNCDELSKDVLDFVSKQEISKDLTERREGIINHLKKRFDSEFQGSKLSAFGSSKSGLGLKDGDVDLCLEFNGKKPKKVLNTIARMLRHDGMEDVTLISHARVPIVKFVDQRSKIPIDISINNSLAIYNTKLLRLYNDCDSRVRPFILAVKHWALHRGICNAAYGTFSSYAWTLIALQSLQTTCPPVVPNIQQEGKKSIKVIQGTQYDLTMCEDPKVLLKENNSQSVGELLLNFFESFALNWPWDDNVISIRSGENITRSSKKWKQDKPSIIDAVIDNNDVRLGKHSLPVEDPFDTMHDLSRVLRPEGAMEIREEFLRGFKIISEGGDWKKLTETKFPELINDTVNTDLFEDLRTITIQDAKDMLADLQSELSVLNSELEIRTNERNNATEMSKALRKNSELQREENKIANTIKPRREKIERVKKQRDEVNNNYIPVHWIENEMSKVFKRLTEDVDLMRTPSLNKEIESFSWFFELQSMHEHSKKTRELHNEFKKLLREQETALFELENVKASGNGFNLFGDFAKFDELAHKLLMEMSPMLNQKRKLKREIGRIEAWIGISGRSSGTKNRNRHKKRRNQNRYNKIKNNVNLAEVKSRAASGGSLSLSDLDALLNSGGISSISNNQENEQNKKKKKPRKKSFSPHRGKRGRSKKGM
;
A
#
# COMPACT_ATOMS: atom_id res chain seq x y z
N MET A 1 41.12 8.61 34.78
CA MET A 1 41.40 10.00 34.35
C MET A 1 41.18 10.09 32.85
N SER A 2 40.08 10.72 32.44
CA SER A 2 39.73 10.90 31.02
C SER A 2 40.81 11.74 30.35
N LYS A 3 41.64 11.12 29.51
CA LYS A 3 42.64 11.81 28.69
C LYS A 3 41.92 12.48 27.51
N THR A 4 41.11 13.50 27.80
CA THR A 4 40.52 14.40 26.80
C THR A 4 41.58 15.41 26.36
N CYS A 5 41.65 15.72 25.06
CA CYS A 5 42.57 16.75 24.57
C CYS A 5 42.13 18.13 25.07
N GLU A 6 43.06 18.95 25.60
CA GLU A 6 42.76 20.29 26.11
C GLU A 6 42.40 21.28 24.99
N ILE A 7 42.85 21.02 23.76
CA ILE A 7 42.63 21.89 22.59
C ILE A 7 41.29 21.57 21.91
N THR A 8 40.97 20.30 21.71
CA THR A 8 39.80 19.87 20.92
C THR A 8 38.69 19.23 21.74
N GLY A 9 38.89 18.95 23.03
CA GLY A 9 37.93 18.26 23.90
C GLY A 9 37.72 16.78 23.58
N LEU A 10 38.31 16.25 22.50
CA LEU A 10 38.11 14.87 22.04
C LEU A 10 38.74 13.84 22.98
N THR A 11 38.05 12.72 23.18
CA THR A 11 38.56 11.55 23.90
C THR A 11 39.61 10.80 23.07
N LYS A 12 40.47 9.99 23.71
CA LYS A 12 41.45 9.15 23.00
C LYS A 12 40.87 8.25 21.92
N SER A 13 39.70 7.64 22.17
CA SER A 13 39.03 6.79 21.19
C SER A 13 38.58 7.59 19.96
N GLN A 14 38.12 8.84 20.16
CA GLN A 14 37.76 9.73 19.05
C GLN A 14 38.99 10.23 18.28
N GLN A 15 40.12 10.44 18.96
CA GLN A 15 41.40 10.79 18.32
C GLN A 15 41.92 9.65 17.43
N GLU A 16 41.81 8.41 17.90
CA GLU A 16 42.17 7.21 17.12
C GLU A 16 41.22 7.00 15.92
N LYS A 17 39.95 7.43 16.04
CA LYS A 17 38.96 7.34 14.96
C LYS A 17 39.19 8.37 13.84
N TRP A 18 39.61 9.60 14.19
CA TRP A 18 39.84 10.69 13.23
C TRP A 18 41.23 11.34 13.38
N PRO A 19 42.32 10.60 13.11
CA PRO A 19 43.67 11.07 13.37
C PRO A 19 44.10 12.26 12.51
N LEU A 20 43.70 12.32 11.23
CA LEU A 20 44.09 13.42 10.34
C LEU A 20 43.34 14.71 10.66
N THR A 21 42.04 14.59 10.95
CA THR A 21 41.19 15.71 11.36
C THR A 21 41.66 16.26 12.70
N TYR A 22 41.98 15.38 13.65
CA TYR A 22 42.56 15.79 14.93
C TYR A 22 43.88 16.54 14.73
N SER A 23 44.80 16.00 13.93
CA SER A 23 46.08 16.63 13.62
C SER A 23 45.91 18.02 13.01
N LEU A 24 44.95 18.19 12.09
CA LEU A 24 44.62 19.48 11.48
C LEU A 24 44.06 20.50 12.49
N LEU A 25 43.28 20.03 13.47
CA LEU A 25 42.69 20.90 14.50
C LEU A 25 43.69 21.28 15.60
N THR A 26 44.71 20.45 15.85
CA THR A 26 45.73 20.72 16.88
C THR A 26 46.99 21.40 16.37
N SER A 27 47.29 21.26 15.08
CA SER A 27 48.52 21.76 14.48
C SER A 27 48.18 22.90 13.50
N ASP A 28 48.75 24.09 13.70
CA ASP A 28 48.68 25.21 12.73
C ASP A 28 49.36 24.90 11.37
N SER A 29 49.86 23.68 11.17
CA SER A 29 50.50 23.25 9.94
C SER A 29 49.45 22.98 8.85
N LYS A 30 49.17 24.00 8.04
CA LYS A 30 48.64 23.81 6.68
C LYS A 30 49.52 22.76 5.98
N GLN A 31 48.95 21.62 5.60
CA GLN A 31 49.63 20.70 4.68
C GLN A 31 49.99 21.52 3.43
N LYS A 32 51.28 21.73 3.19
CA LYS A 32 51.74 22.42 1.98
C LYS A 32 51.50 21.49 0.79
N SER A 33 50.97 22.05 -0.30
CA SER A 33 50.97 21.42 -1.61
C SER A 33 52.42 21.14 -2.02
N SER A 34 52.90 19.91 -1.81
CA SER A 34 54.06 19.43 -2.57
C SER A 34 53.66 19.38 -4.03
N GLU A 35 54.51 19.84 -4.95
CA GLU A 35 54.26 19.72 -6.39
C GLU A 35 54.06 18.24 -6.75
N ILE A 36 52.80 17.85 -6.97
CA ILE A 36 52.45 16.47 -7.35
C ILE A 36 52.86 16.28 -8.80
N SER A 37 53.59 15.21 -9.09
CA SER A 37 54.06 14.93 -10.45
C SER A 37 52.88 14.61 -11.37
N ASN A 38 52.83 15.27 -12.54
CA ASN A 38 51.79 15.06 -13.57
C ASN A 38 51.64 13.57 -13.99
N SER A 39 52.71 12.77 -13.86
CA SER A 39 52.69 11.32 -14.15
C SER A 39 51.65 10.54 -13.36
N ASN A 40 51.40 10.91 -12.10
CA ASN A 40 50.50 10.18 -11.21
C ASN A 40 49.03 10.47 -11.55
N CYS A 41 48.75 11.69 -12.04
CA CYS A 41 47.40 12.08 -12.46
C CYS A 41 46.95 11.33 -13.74
N ASP A 42 47.89 11.03 -14.64
CA ASP A 42 47.61 10.26 -15.85
C ASP A 42 47.31 8.78 -15.55
N GLU A 43 48.03 8.18 -14.59
CA GLU A 43 47.76 6.81 -14.14
C GLU A 43 46.41 6.71 -13.43
N LEU A 44 46.13 7.65 -12.51
CA LEU A 44 44.82 7.76 -11.86
C LEU A 44 43.69 7.94 -12.88
N SER A 45 43.92 8.72 -13.94
CA SER A 45 42.95 8.89 -15.03
C SER A 45 42.64 7.57 -15.74
N LYS A 46 43.68 6.76 -16.03
CA LYS A 46 43.51 5.45 -16.67
C LYS A 46 42.74 4.49 -15.78
N ASP A 47 43.07 4.42 -14.49
CA ASP A 47 42.39 3.57 -13.52
C ASP A 47 40.90 3.90 -13.39
N VAL A 48 40.58 5.20 -13.33
CA VAL A 48 39.19 5.67 -13.25
C VAL A 48 38.43 5.33 -14.54
N LEU A 49 39.05 5.51 -15.71
CA LEU A 49 38.41 5.16 -16.98
C LEU A 49 38.20 3.64 -17.11
N ASP A 50 39.15 2.81 -16.67
CA ASP A 50 39.01 1.36 -16.61
C ASP A 50 37.86 0.96 -15.66
N PHE A 51 37.79 1.56 -14.47
CA PHE A 51 36.67 1.37 -13.54
C PHE A 51 35.33 1.72 -14.19
N VAL A 52 35.25 2.87 -14.85
CA VAL A 52 34.03 3.37 -15.49
C VAL A 52 33.58 2.48 -16.65
N SER A 53 34.51 1.85 -17.36
CA SER A 53 34.21 0.88 -18.42
C SER A 53 33.56 -0.39 -17.85
N LYS A 54 34.00 -0.86 -16.67
CA LYS A 54 33.41 -2.01 -15.96
C LYS A 54 32.01 -1.72 -15.41
N GLN A 55 31.67 -0.44 -15.22
CA GLN A 55 30.35 0.01 -14.79
C GLN A 55 29.31 0.11 -15.93
N GLU A 56 29.69 -0.19 -17.18
CA GLU A 56 28.74 -0.21 -18.27
C GLU A 56 27.69 -1.31 -18.07
N ILE A 57 26.41 -0.93 -18.21
CA ILE A 57 25.28 -1.83 -17.99
C ILE A 57 25.11 -2.68 -19.24
N SER A 58 25.11 -4.00 -19.07
CA SER A 58 24.82 -4.95 -20.15
C SER A 58 23.43 -4.69 -20.76
N LYS A 59 23.28 -4.99 -22.07
CA LYS A 59 21.99 -4.91 -22.77
C LYS A 59 20.91 -5.73 -22.06
N ASP A 60 21.27 -6.92 -21.57
CA ASP A 60 20.34 -7.80 -20.85
C ASP A 60 19.79 -7.18 -19.57
N LEU A 61 20.63 -6.49 -18.79
CA LEU A 61 20.21 -5.80 -17.56
C LEU A 61 19.32 -4.60 -17.88
N THR A 62 19.60 -3.89 -18.98
CA THR A 62 18.77 -2.77 -19.43
C THR A 62 17.39 -3.24 -19.85
N GLU A 63 17.31 -4.34 -20.62
CA GLU A 63 16.03 -4.96 -21.02
C GLU A 63 15.24 -5.47 -19.80
N ARG A 64 15.92 -6.05 -18.81
CA ARG A 64 15.30 -6.47 -17.54
C ARG A 64 14.72 -5.27 -16.78
N ARG A 65 15.49 -4.18 -16.64
CA ARG A 65 15.05 -2.91 -16.01
C ARG A 65 13.82 -2.34 -16.72
N GLU A 66 13.83 -2.27 -18.05
CA GLU A 66 12.68 -1.78 -18.80
C GLU A 66 11.47 -2.72 -18.72
N GLY A 67 11.71 -4.03 -18.71
CA GLY A 67 10.69 -5.06 -18.54
C GLY A 67 9.90 -4.90 -17.23
N ILE A 68 10.60 -4.71 -16.10
CA ILE A 68 9.97 -4.52 -14.79
C ILE A 68 9.23 -3.17 -14.70
N ILE A 69 9.81 -2.09 -15.24
CA ILE A 69 9.14 -0.78 -15.31
C ILE A 69 7.83 -0.88 -16.11
N ASN A 70 7.85 -1.56 -17.25
CA ASN A 70 6.66 -1.75 -18.07
C ASN A 70 5.61 -2.65 -17.39
N HIS A 71 6.05 -3.66 -16.63
CA HIS A 71 5.15 -4.48 -15.82
C HIS A 71 4.45 -3.66 -14.74
N LEU A 72 5.22 -2.90 -13.94
CA LEU A 72 4.70 -2.03 -12.88
C LEU A 72 3.78 -0.95 -13.44
N LYS A 73 4.13 -0.36 -14.59
CA LYS A 73 3.29 0.63 -15.28
C LYS A 73 1.90 0.07 -15.59
N LYS A 74 1.83 -1.09 -16.26
CA LYS A 74 0.54 -1.76 -16.56
C LYS A 74 -0.25 -2.10 -15.29
N ARG A 75 0.44 -2.51 -14.23
CA ARG A 75 -0.17 -2.85 -12.95
C ARG A 75 -0.79 -1.63 -12.29
N PHE A 76 -0.05 -0.52 -12.21
CA PHE A 76 -0.55 0.72 -11.60
C PHE A 76 -1.58 1.44 -12.45
N ASP A 77 -1.50 1.38 -13.78
CA ASP A 77 -2.52 1.93 -14.68
C ASP A 77 -3.90 1.28 -14.42
N SER A 78 -3.92 -0.01 -14.07
CA SER A 78 -5.16 -0.76 -13.79
C SER A 78 -5.81 -0.39 -12.46
N GLU A 79 -5.02 -0.13 -11.42
CA GLU A 79 -5.51 0.17 -10.06
C GLU A 79 -5.73 1.67 -9.85
N PHE A 80 -4.84 2.49 -10.40
CA PHE A 80 -4.80 3.94 -10.26
C PHE A 80 -5.03 4.59 -11.62
N GLN A 81 -6.30 4.72 -12.01
CA GLN A 81 -6.69 5.35 -13.27
C GLN A 81 -6.14 6.77 -13.38
N GLY A 82 -5.52 7.10 -14.52
CA GLY A 82 -4.91 8.41 -14.75
C GLY A 82 -3.56 8.62 -14.03
N SER A 83 -2.97 7.56 -13.47
CA SER A 83 -1.61 7.63 -12.95
C SER A 83 -0.56 7.62 -14.05
N LYS A 84 0.63 8.16 -13.76
CA LYS A 84 1.79 8.13 -14.66
C LYS A 84 3.02 7.70 -13.88
N LEU A 85 3.55 6.52 -14.23
CA LEU A 85 4.80 6.02 -13.68
C LEU A 85 5.99 6.52 -14.53
N SER A 86 6.94 7.20 -13.89
CA SER A 86 8.15 7.72 -14.52
C SER A 86 9.39 7.28 -13.75
N ALA A 87 10.40 6.76 -14.44
CA ALA A 87 11.70 6.49 -13.84
C ALA A 87 12.53 7.77 -13.71
N PHE A 88 13.28 7.89 -12.63
CA PHE A 88 14.15 9.03 -12.36
C PHE A 88 15.46 8.55 -11.68
N GLY A 89 16.26 9.49 -11.20
CA GLY A 89 17.42 9.22 -10.36
C GLY A 89 18.67 8.78 -11.15
N SER A 90 19.49 7.97 -10.49
CA SER A 90 20.78 7.52 -11.00
C SER A 90 20.62 6.71 -12.31
N SER A 91 19.54 5.93 -12.41
CA SER A 91 19.22 5.09 -13.57
C SER A 91 18.93 5.87 -14.86
N LYS A 92 18.43 7.11 -14.76
CA LYS A 92 18.04 7.94 -15.92
C LYS A 92 18.97 9.14 -16.15
N SER A 93 19.69 9.60 -15.15
CA SER A 93 20.71 10.66 -15.31
C SER A 93 21.96 10.19 -16.06
N GLY A 94 22.26 8.89 -16.08
CA GLY A 94 23.50 8.34 -16.64
C GLY A 94 24.68 8.34 -15.66
N LEU A 95 24.45 8.83 -14.43
CA LEU A 95 25.42 8.96 -13.36
C LEU A 95 25.22 7.91 -12.25
N GLY A 96 24.64 6.76 -12.61
CA GLY A 96 24.43 5.62 -11.71
C GLY A 96 25.54 4.57 -11.81
N LEU A 97 25.81 3.92 -10.68
CA LEU A 97 26.62 2.70 -10.64
C LEU A 97 25.80 1.52 -11.19
N LYS A 98 26.48 0.46 -11.64
CA LYS A 98 25.85 -0.71 -12.27
C LYS A 98 24.79 -1.34 -11.36
N ASP A 99 25.10 -1.50 -10.08
CA ASP A 99 24.25 -2.15 -9.07
C ASP A 99 23.28 -1.16 -8.38
N GLY A 100 23.09 0.01 -8.98
CA GLY A 100 22.18 1.02 -8.43
C GLY A 100 20.70 0.63 -8.50
N ASP A 101 19.96 1.14 -7.53
CA ASP A 101 18.50 1.04 -7.42
C ASP A 101 17.78 1.70 -8.60
N VAL A 102 16.57 1.22 -8.89
CA VAL A 102 15.66 1.86 -9.86
C VAL A 102 14.65 2.74 -9.11
N ASP A 103 14.84 4.05 -9.22
CA ASP A 103 13.92 5.04 -8.66
C ASP A 103 12.72 5.29 -9.59
N LEU A 104 11.52 5.13 -9.04
CA LEU A 104 10.25 5.33 -9.75
C LEU A 104 9.36 6.36 -9.04
N CYS A 105 8.76 7.26 -9.81
CA CYS A 105 7.78 8.22 -9.34
C CYS A 105 6.43 7.90 -9.97
N LEU A 106 5.43 7.60 -9.13
CA LEU A 106 4.05 7.50 -9.56
C LEU A 106 3.36 8.84 -9.35
N GLU A 107 3.07 9.53 -10.44
CA GLU A 107 2.24 10.74 -10.44
C GLU A 107 0.77 10.32 -10.44
N PHE A 108 0.01 10.74 -9.43
CA PHE A 108 -1.39 10.37 -9.26
C PHE A 108 -2.17 11.49 -8.58
N ASN A 109 -3.27 11.89 -9.23
CA ASN A 109 -4.22 12.87 -8.71
C ASN A 109 -5.32 12.14 -7.94
N GLY A 110 -5.22 12.10 -6.61
CA GLY A 110 -6.23 11.42 -5.80
C GLY A 110 -5.92 11.41 -4.31
N LYS A 111 -5.94 10.22 -3.70
CA LYS A 111 -5.77 10.02 -2.25
C LYS A 111 -4.39 10.50 -1.77
N LYS A 112 -4.31 10.87 -0.47
CA LYS A 112 -3.04 11.26 0.19
C LYS A 112 -1.93 10.23 -0.09
N PRO A 113 -0.67 10.66 -0.40
CA PRO A 113 0.46 9.79 -0.75
C PRO A 113 0.65 8.57 0.18
N LYS A 114 0.58 8.78 1.50
CA LYS A 114 0.75 7.70 2.49
C LYS A 114 -0.27 6.56 2.35
N LYS A 115 -1.53 6.87 2.00
CA LYS A 115 -2.57 5.83 1.80
C LYS A 115 -2.32 5.05 0.50
N VAL A 116 -1.82 5.74 -0.54
CA VAL A 116 -1.48 5.13 -1.83
C VAL A 116 -0.30 4.17 -1.64
N LEU A 117 0.78 4.62 -0.99
CA LEU A 117 1.95 3.77 -0.71
C LEU A 117 1.63 2.55 0.15
N ASN A 118 0.78 2.70 1.17
CA ASN A 118 0.27 1.56 1.95
C ASN A 118 -0.50 0.55 1.09
N THR A 119 -1.21 1.02 0.08
CA THR A 119 -1.94 0.16 -0.86
C THR A 119 -0.96 -0.53 -1.81
N ILE A 120 0.00 0.22 -2.37
CA ILE A 120 1.07 -0.31 -3.21
C ILE A 120 1.87 -1.38 -2.46
N ALA A 121 2.30 -1.12 -1.22
CA ALA A 121 3.05 -2.10 -0.42
C ALA A 121 2.25 -3.41 -0.22
N ARG A 122 0.95 -3.34 0.04
CA ARG A 122 0.08 -4.53 0.13
C ARG A 122 -0.03 -5.26 -1.21
N MET A 123 -0.19 -4.52 -2.31
CA MET A 123 -0.25 -5.08 -3.66
C MET A 123 1.05 -5.79 -4.04
N LEU A 124 2.20 -5.16 -3.82
CA LEU A 124 3.52 -5.73 -4.14
C LEU A 124 3.78 -7.03 -3.36
N ARG A 125 3.41 -7.06 -2.07
CA ARG A 125 3.46 -8.30 -1.26
C ARG A 125 2.56 -9.40 -1.80
N HIS A 126 1.37 -9.04 -2.27
CA HIS A 126 0.46 -9.97 -2.91
C HIS A 126 1.05 -10.50 -4.23
N ASP A 127 1.62 -9.61 -5.04
CA ASP A 127 2.05 -9.89 -6.40
C ASP A 127 3.32 -10.76 -6.47
N GLY A 128 4.22 -10.71 -5.49
CA GLY A 128 5.48 -11.41 -5.70
C GLY A 128 6.67 -10.91 -4.92
N MET A 129 6.67 -9.62 -4.63
CA MET A 129 7.91 -8.90 -4.43
C MET A 129 8.55 -9.22 -3.08
N GLU A 130 9.88 -9.21 -3.07
CA GLU A 130 10.71 -9.45 -1.89
C GLU A 130 10.96 -8.11 -1.16
N ASP A 131 11.29 -8.19 0.13
CA ASP A 131 11.72 -7.07 0.97
C ASP A 131 10.88 -5.78 0.88
N VAL A 132 9.56 -5.95 0.76
CA VAL A 132 8.62 -4.82 0.65
C VAL A 132 8.52 -4.03 1.96
N THR A 133 9.29 -2.95 2.03
CA THR A 133 9.39 -2.04 3.18
C THR A 133 8.78 -0.69 2.85
N LEU A 134 7.99 -0.15 3.80
CA LEU A 134 7.38 1.17 3.66
C LEU A 134 8.08 2.16 4.59
N ILE A 135 8.72 3.17 4.02
CA ILE A 135 9.38 4.24 4.75
C ILE A 135 8.43 5.46 4.75
N SER A 136 7.57 5.54 5.78
CA SER A 136 6.45 6.50 5.82
C SER A 136 6.73 7.81 6.57
N HIS A 137 7.78 7.84 7.39
CA HIS A 137 8.14 8.97 8.25
C HIS A 137 9.13 9.95 7.61
N ALA A 138 9.70 9.60 6.46
CA ALA A 138 10.59 10.49 5.71
C ALA A 138 9.82 11.67 5.07
N ARG A 139 10.56 12.75 4.72
CA ARG A 139 10.02 13.91 3.99
C ARG A 139 9.31 13.50 2.70
N VAL A 140 9.94 12.60 1.95
CA VAL A 140 9.35 11.93 0.79
C VAL A 140 9.15 10.47 1.16
N PRO A 141 7.91 10.05 1.46
CA PRO A 141 7.61 8.65 1.74
C PRO A 141 7.88 7.77 0.51
N ILE A 142 8.50 6.62 0.73
CA ILE A 142 8.83 5.66 -0.33
C ILE A 142 8.48 4.23 0.08
N VAL A 143 8.24 3.38 -0.91
CA VAL A 143 8.17 1.92 -0.76
C VAL A 143 9.38 1.33 -1.46
N LYS A 144 10.23 0.62 -0.71
CA LYS A 144 11.35 -0.14 -1.25
C LYS A 144 10.96 -1.60 -1.37
N PHE A 145 11.38 -2.26 -2.43
CA PHE A 145 11.18 -3.70 -2.63
C PHE A 145 12.18 -4.22 -3.65
N VAL A 146 12.33 -5.55 -3.69
CA VAL A 146 13.13 -6.23 -4.71
C VAL A 146 12.19 -7.02 -5.60
N ASP A 147 12.34 -6.85 -6.92
CA ASP A 147 11.61 -7.69 -7.86
C ASP A 147 12.18 -9.11 -7.84
N GLN A 148 11.31 -10.09 -7.57
CA GLN A 148 11.70 -11.49 -7.47
C GLN A 148 12.49 -11.95 -8.70
N ARG A 149 12.00 -11.62 -9.90
CA ARG A 149 12.52 -12.18 -11.16
C ARG A 149 13.80 -11.49 -11.62
N SER A 150 13.84 -10.17 -11.57
CA SER A 150 15.02 -9.42 -12.01
C SER A 150 16.07 -9.25 -10.91
N LYS A 151 15.70 -9.48 -9.64
CA LYS A 151 16.52 -9.22 -8.45
C LYS A 151 17.00 -7.77 -8.33
N ILE A 152 16.26 -6.86 -8.98
CA ILE A 152 16.57 -5.43 -9.01
C ILE A 152 15.87 -4.75 -7.83
N PRO A 153 16.60 -4.00 -6.99
CA PRO A 153 16.01 -3.14 -5.97
C PRO A 153 15.30 -1.93 -6.62
N ILE A 154 14.08 -1.65 -6.15
CA ILE A 154 13.19 -0.63 -6.71
C ILE A 154 12.60 0.21 -5.58
N ASP A 155 12.70 1.52 -5.74
CA ASP A 155 12.15 2.51 -4.82
C ASP A 155 11.00 3.27 -5.51
N ILE A 156 9.79 3.24 -4.94
CA ILE A 156 8.62 3.98 -5.45
C ILE A 156 8.26 5.15 -4.54
N SER A 157 8.22 6.34 -5.12
CA SER A 157 7.70 7.58 -4.51
C SER A 157 6.41 8.06 -5.20
N ILE A 158 5.60 8.88 -4.52
CA ILE A 158 4.35 9.45 -5.06
C ILE A 158 4.49 10.95 -5.25
N ASN A 159 4.11 11.45 -6.44
CA ASN A 159 4.08 12.89 -6.77
C ASN A 159 5.40 13.63 -6.50
N ASN A 160 6.54 12.94 -6.60
CA ASN A 160 7.88 13.52 -6.50
C ASN A 160 8.35 14.07 -7.87
N SER A 161 7.57 14.98 -8.44
CA SER A 161 7.83 15.48 -9.79
C SER A 161 9.14 16.28 -9.89
N LEU A 162 9.60 16.92 -8.80
CA LEU A 162 10.88 17.65 -8.76
C LEU A 162 12.06 16.73 -9.03
N ALA A 163 12.04 15.49 -8.52
CA ALA A 163 13.12 14.54 -8.76
C ALA A 163 13.28 14.17 -10.24
N ILE A 164 12.20 14.20 -11.02
CA ILE A 164 12.23 14.00 -12.48
C ILE A 164 12.99 15.15 -13.15
N TYR A 165 12.74 16.39 -12.75
CA TYR A 165 13.46 17.56 -13.26
C TYR A 165 14.92 17.58 -12.82
N ASN A 166 15.23 17.27 -11.56
CA ASN A 166 16.61 17.11 -11.08
C ASN A 166 17.37 16.07 -11.92
N THR A 167 16.72 14.96 -12.23
CA THR A 167 17.30 13.91 -13.08
C THR A 167 17.57 14.40 -14.49
N LYS A 168 16.66 15.20 -15.07
CA LYS A 168 16.85 15.84 -16.38
C LYS A 168 18.03 16.83 -16.34
N LEU A 169 18.13 17.64 -15.31
CA LEU A 169 19.24 18.58 -15.13
C LEU A 169 20.59 17.86 -15.06
N LEU A 170 20.68 16.83 -14.21
CA LEU A 170 21.89 16.00 -14.09
C LEU A 170 22.25 15.32 -15.42
N ARG A 171 21.25 14.91 -16.21
CA ARG A 171 21.47 14.33 -17.53
C ARG A 171 22.08 15.35 -18.50
N LEU A 172 21.61 16.59 -18.49
CA LEU A 172 22.17 17.67 -19.32
C LEU A 172 23.63 17.96 -18.94
N TYR A 173 23.97 17.97 -17.64
CA TYR A 173 25.36 18.07 -17.19
C TYR A 173 26.21 16.90 -17.67
N ASN A 174 25.70 15.66 -17.55
CA ASN A 174 26.38 14.47 -18.01
C ASN A 174 26.69 14.49 -19.52
N ASP A 175 25.75 15.01 -20.31
CA ASP A 175 25.88 15.06 -21.78
C ASP A 175 26.72 16.27 -22.27
N CYS A 176 27.15 17.15 -21.35
CA CYS A 176 27.93 18.35 -21.64
C CYS A 176 29.41 18.04 -21.95
N ASP A 177 30.08 17.23 -21.14
CA ASP A 177 31.50 16.90 -21.30
C ASP A 177 31.75 15.42 -20.92
N SER A 178 32.60 14.73 -21.68
CA SER A 178 32.85 13.29 -21.52
C SER A 178 33.52 12.93 -20.19
N ARG A 179 34.21 13.88 -19.53
CA ARG A 179 34.88 13.72 -18.24
C ARG A 179 33.92 13.78 -17.05
N VAL A 180 32.73 14.36 -17.22
CA VAL A 180 31.73 14.51 -16.15
C VAL A 180 31.32 13.16 -15.57
N ARG A 181 31.01 12.19 -16.45
CA ARG A 181 30.59 10.86 -16.02
C ARG A 181 31.71 10.13 -15.26
N PRO A 182 32.94 9.97 -15.79
CA PRO A 182 34.03 9.36 -15.05
C PRO A 182 34.30 10.00 -13.69
N PHE A 183 34.38 11.33 -13.65
CA PHE A 183 34.65 12.08 -12.42
C PHE A 183 33.58 11.85 -11.34
N ILE A 184 32.30 12.01 -11.70
CA ILE A 184 31.20 11.84 -10.73
C ILE A 184 31.10 10.37 -10.26
N LEU A 185 31.26 9.39 -11.17
CA LEU A 185 31.24 7.99 -10.77
C LEU A 185 32.41 7.64 -9.85
N ALA A 186 33.60 8.21 -10.08
CA ALA A 186 34.74 8.05 -9.21
C ALA A 186 34.47 8.57 -7.79
N VAL A 187 33.98 9.81 -7.66
CA VAL A 187 33.62 10.41 -6.36
C VAL A 187 32.54 9.59 -5.66
N LYS A 188 31.52 9.15 -6.40
CA LYS A 188 30.43 8.33 -5.83
C LYS A 188 30.91 6.97 -5.34
N HIS A 189 31.77 6.30 -6.11
CA HIS A 189 32.35 5.01 -5.75
C HIS A 189 33.23 5.16 -4.51
N TRP A 190 34.13 6.15 -4.49
CA TRP A 190 34.91 6.49 -3.31
C TRP A 190 34.01 6.72 -2.09
N ALA A 191 33.02 7.61 -2.19
CA ALA A 191 32.13 7.93 -1.08
C ALA A 191 31.33 6.70 -0.58
N LEU A 192 30.93 5.80 -1.48
CA LEU A 192 30.25 4.55 -1.13
C LEU A 192 31.18 3.61 -0.36
N HIS A 193 32.37 3.33 -0.88
CA HIS A 193 33.34 2.41 -0.27
C HIS A 193 33.89 2.92 1.07
N ARG A 194 33.95 4.24 1.26
CA ARG A 194 34.35 4.85 2.53
C ARG A 194 33.20 4.99 3.54
N GLY A 195 31.98 4.59 3.21
CA GLY A 195 30.82 4.63 4.12
C GLY A 195 30.21 6.02 4.32
N ILE A 196 30.57 6.99 3.48
CA ILE A 196 30.11 8.40 3.58
C ILE A 196 28.97 8.74 2.60
N CYS A 197 28.36 7.73 1.97
CA CYS A 197 27.29 7.86 0.97
C CYS A 197 25.95 7.23 1.42
N ASN A 198 25.57 7.41 2.70
CA ASN A 198 24.30 6.88 3.21
C ASN A 198 23.59 7.83 4.20
N ALA A 199 22.56 8.51 3.69
CA ALA A 199 21.74 9.44 4.46
C ALA A 199 21.02 8.81 5.67
N ALA A 200 20.78 7.50 5.67
CA ALA A 200 20.16 6.81 6.82
C ALA A 200 21.13 6.69 8.00
N TYR A 201 22.43 6.53 7.74
CA TYR A 201 23.49 6.45 8.76
C TYR A 201 24.07 7.81 9.13
N GLY A 202 23.49 8.90 8.63
CA GLY A 202 23.92 10.25 8.99
C GLY A 202 25.08 10.80 8.17
N THR A 203 25.28 10.31 6.95
CA THR A 203 26.23 10.86 5.96
C THR A 203 25.48 11.42 4.74
N PHE A 204 26.19 11.90 3.70
CA PHE A 204 25.54 12.48 2.53
C PHE A 204 24.82 11.42 1.68
N SER A 205 23.78 11.83 0.95
CA SER A 205 23.14 10.98 -0.06
C SER A 205 23.97 10.93 -1.34
N SER A 206 23.76 9.88 -2.15
CA SER A 206 24.37 9.77 -3.49
C SER A 206 24.08 11.00 -4.37
N TYR A 207 22.88 11.58 -4.25
CA TYR A 207 22.50 12.81 -4.95
C TYR A 207 23.31 14.02 -4.46
N ALA A 208 23.49 14.18 -3.15
CA ALA A 208 24.30 15.26 -2.59
C ALA A 208 25.76 15.18 -3.09
N TRP A 209 26.37 13.98 -3.10
CA TRP A 209 27.71 13.77 -3.66
C TRP A 209 27.80 14.12 -5.14
N THR A 210 26.76 13.82 -5.93
CA THR A 210 26.69 14.25 -7.33
C THR A 210 26.68 15.78 -7.46
N LEU A 211 25.95 16.51 -6.62
CA LEU A 211 25.93 17.97 -6.65
C LEU A 211 27.25 18.58 -6.19
N ILE A 212 27.86 18.03 -5.13
CA ILE A 212 29.18 18.44 -4.63
C ILE A 212 30.24 18.26 -5.73
N ALA A 213 30.25 17.10 -6.40
CA ALA A 213 31.15 16.83 -7.51
C ALA A 213 30.89 17.77 -8.71
N LEU A 214 29.63 17.96 -9.10
CA LEU A 214 29.28 18.86 -10.21
C LEU A 214 29.71 20.30 -9.94
N GLN A 215 29.51 20.79 -8.72
CA GLN A 215 29.95 22.13 -8.37
C GLN A 215 31.47 22.25 -8.45
N SER A 216 32.23 21.24 -8.00
CA SER A 216 33.68 21.25 -8.18
C SER A 216 34.09 21.44 -9.65
N LEU A 217 33.35 20.86 -10.60
CA LEU A 217 33.59 21.01 -12.03
C LEU A 217 33.19 22.41 -12.54
N GLN A 218 32.16 23.04 -11.97
CA GLN A 218 31.75 24.41 -12.32
C GLN A 218 32.77 25.47 -11.86
N THR A 219 33.42 25.25 -10.71
CA THR A 219 34.43 26.19 -10.18
C THR A 219 35.86 25.94 -10.65
N THR A 220 36.06 25.01 -11.58
CA THR A 220 37.38 24.89 -12.23
C THR A 220 37.67 26.15 -13.06
N CYS A 221 38.95 26.46 -13.24
CA CYS A 221 39.38 27.61 -14.03
C CYS A 221 40.32 27.12 -15.14
N PRO A 222 39.87 27.05 -16.41
CA PRO A 222 38.51 27.34 -16.92
C PRO A 222 37.45 26.30 -16.47
N PRO A 223 36.14 26.62 -16.47
CA PRO A 223 35.08 25.71 -16.02
C PRO A 223 34.89 24.52 -16.98
N VAL A 224 34.80 23.30 -16.45
CA VAL A 224 34.51 22.08 -17.24
C VAL A 224 33.04 22.02 -17.65
N VAL A 225 32.13 22.48 -16.78
CA VAL A 225 30.69 22.55 -17.07
C VAL A 225 30.14 23.94 -16.76
N PRO A 226 29.18 24.45 -17.54
CA PRO A 226 28.63 25.79 -17.35
C PRO A 226 27.53 25.80 -16.29
N ASN A 227 26.98 26.98 -15.97
CA ASN A 227 25.73 27.06 -15.21
C ASN A 227 24.51 26.89 -16.14
N ILE A 228 23.91 25.70 -16.16
CA ILE A 228 22.76 25.37 -17.02
C ILE A 228 21.49 26.17 -16.65
N GLN A 229 21.41 26.70 -15.44
CA GLN A 229 20.22 27.37 -14.92
C GLN A 229 20.30 28.91 -15.01
N GLN A 230 21.41 29.48 -15.48
CA GLN A 230 21.63 30.93 -15.55
C GLN A 230 20.90 31.58 -16.73
N GLU A 231 20.96 30.97 -17.91
CA GLU A 231 20.42 31.53 -19.15
C GLU A 231 19.43 30.54 -19.79
N GLY A 232 18.18 30.98 -19.97
CA GLY A 232 17.16 30.15 -20.58
C GLY A 232 15.76 30.75 -20.56
N LYS A 233 14.84 30.12 -21.31
CA LYS A 233 13.41 30.46 -21.27
C LYS A 233 12.86 30.10 -19.89
N LYS A 234 12.43 31.12 -19.14
CA LYS A 234 11.89 30.93 -17.79
C LYS A 234 10.75 29.91 -17.80
N SER A 235 10.92 28.79 -17.08
CA SER A 235 9.90 27.76 -16.97
C SER A 235 9.45 27.58 -15.52
N ILE A 236 8.51 28.42 -15.11
CA ILE A 236 7.93 28.38 -13.77
C ILE A 236 6.80 27.35 -13.75
N LYS A 237 6.87 26.38 -12.84
CA LYS A 237 5.79 25.41 -12.61
C LYS A 237 5.35 25.41 -11.15
N VAL A 238 4.03 25.31 -10.95
CA VAL A 238 3.45 25.10 -9.63
C VAL A 238 3.39 23.60 -9.36
N ILE A 239 4.17 23.13 -8.38
CA ILE A 239 4.15 21.74 -7.91
C ILE A 239 3.67 21.75 -6.46
N GLN A 240 2.55 21.08 -6.19
CA GLN A 240 1.96 20.98 -4.84
C GLN A 240 1.74 22.36 -4.16
N GLY A 241 1.35 23.38 -4.93
CA GLY A 241 1.08 24.72 -4.41
C GLY A 241 2.30 25.62 -4.22
N THR A 242 3.52 25.11 -4.47
CA THR A 242 4.75 25.91 -4.45
C THR A 242 5.22 26.18 -5.88
N GLN A 243 5.62 27.41 -6.17
CA GLN A 243 6.21 27.79 -7.45
C GLN A 243 7.69 27.44 -7.46
N TYR A 244 8.10 26.66 -8.47
CA TYR A 244 9.50 26.32 -8.71
C TYR A 244 9.94 26.86 -10.07
N ASP A 245 11.15 27.41 -10.10
CA ASP A 245 11.82 27.85 -11.31
C ASP A 245 12.63 26.69 -11.89
N LEU A 246 12.08 26.04 -12.93
CA LEU A 246 12.67 24.87 -13.59
C LEU A 246 13.47 25.24 -14.85
N THR A 247 13.94 26.49 -14.94
CA THR A 247 14.72 26.97 -16.08
C THR A 247 15.99 26.16 -16.24
N MET A 248 16.17 25.63 -17.46
CA MET A 248 17.34 24.87 -17.87
C MET A 248 17.63 25.23 -19.34
N CYS A 249 18.89 25.44 -19.69
CA CYS A 249 19.32 25.51 -21.06
C CYS A 249 19.32 24.11 -21.70
N GLU A 250 18.71 23.96 -22.88
CA GLU A 250 18.64 22.66 -23.57
C GLU A 250 19.97 22.25 -24.20
N ASP A 251 20.81 23.22 -24.58
CA ASP A 251 22.14 23.03 -25.16
C ASP A 251 23.24 23.66 -24.26
N PRO A 252 23.70 22.95 -23.22
CA PRO A 252 24.68 23.48 -22.25
C PRO A 252 26.00 23.90 -22.89
N LYS A 253 26.47 23.18 -23.92
CA LYS A 253 27.80 23.37 -24.52
C LYS A 253 28.03 24.78 -25.05
N VAL A 254 26.95 25.48 -25.44
CA VAL A 254 27.01 26.85 -25.97
C VAL A 254 27.38 27.87 -24.88
N LEU A 255 27.14 27.54 -23.61
CA LEU A 255 27.40 28.43 -22.47
C LEU A 255 28.87 28.45 -22.04
N LEU A 256 29.69 27.50 -22.50
CA LEU A 256 31.13 27.45 -22.22
C LEU A 256 31.87 28.42 -23.15
N LYS A 257 32.53 29.42 -22.57
CA LYS A 257 33.35 30.40 -23.30
C LYS A 257 34.77 29.90 -23.55
N GLU A 258 35.28 29.07 -22.64
CA GLU A 258 36.64 28.55 -22.64
C GLU A 258 36.60 27.04 -22.42
N ASN A 259 37.57 26.33 -23.01
CA ASN A 259 37.66 24.88 -22.89
C ASN A 259 38.73 24.50 -21.87
N ASN A 260 38.32 23.77 -20.85
CA ASN A 260 39.24 23.18 -19.89
C ASN A 260 39.92 21.93 -20.49
N SER A 261 41.24 21.80 -20.38
CA SER A 261 42.03 20.67 -20.90
C SER A 261 42.48 19.66 -19.83
N GLN A 262 42.06 19.81 -18.58
CA GLN A 262 42.52 18.98 -17.47
C GLN A 262 42.08 17.52 -17.59
N SER A 263 42.93 16.60 -17.17
CA SER A 263 42.60 15.17 -17.14
C SER A 263 41.62 14.84 -16.00
N VAL A 264 40.98 13.67 -16.03
CA VAL A 264 40.06 13.24 -14.95
C VAL A 264 40.80 13.12 -13.61
N GLY A 265 42.06 12.66 -13.64
CA GLY A 265 42.93 12.56 -12.47
C GLY A 265 43.29 13.92 -11.89
N GLU A 266 43.61 14.91 -12.73
CA GLU A 266 43.83 16.29 -12.28
C GLU A 266 42.57 16.90 -11.65
N LEU A 267 41.40 16.65 -12.25
CA LEU A 267 40.13 17.10 -11.68
C LEU A 267 39.85 16.47 -10.31
N LEU A 268 40.14 15.16 -10.15
CA LEU A 268 40.02 14.46 -8.86
C LEU A 268 41.00 14.99 -7.83
N LEU A 269 42.26 15.24 -8.21
CA LEU A 269 43.25 15.84 -7.33
C LEU A 269 42.76 17.22 -6.84
N ASN A 270 42.37 18.10 -7.75
CA ASN A 270 41.86 19.44 -7.41
C ASN A 270 40.61 19.36 -6.50
N PHE A 271 39.76 18.35 -6.70
CA PHE A 271 38.62 18.09 -5.83
C PHE A 271 39.07 17.75 -4.41
N PHE A 272 39.92 16.74 -4.23
CA PHE A 272 40.40 16.37 -2.89
C PHE A 272 41.20 17.49 -2.23
N GLU A 273 42.05 18.19 -2.98
CA GLU A 273 42.84 19.31 -2.50
C GLU A 273 41.97 20.48 -2.02
N SER A 274 41.00 20.92 -2.84
CA SER A 274 40.11 22.03 -2.50
C SER A 274 39.29 21.72 -1.25
N PHE A 275 38.74 20.50 -1.16
CA PHE A 275 37.96 20.10 0.01
C PHE A 275 38.84 19.84 1.24
N ALA A 276 40.06 19.33 1.10
CA ALA A 276 40.97 19.09 2.24
C ALA A 276 41.58 20.38 2.82
N LEU A 277 42.04 21.29 1.95
CA LEU A 277 42.81 22.48 2.36
C LEU A 277 41.92 23.71 2.57
N ASN A 278 40.96 23.95 1.68
CA ASN A 278 40.15 25.19 1.70
C ASN A 278 38.81 25.01 2.42
N TRP A 279 38.38 23.76 2.64
CA TRP A 279 37.12 23.37 3.30
C TRP A 279 35.95 24.33 3.01
N PRO A 280 35.40 24.31 1.77
CA PRO A 280 34.53 25.38 1.26
C PRO A 280 33.27 25.63 2.10
N TRP A 281 32.86 24.65 2.91
CA TRP A 281 31.71 24.77 3.78
C TRP A 281 31.87 25.75 4.93
N ASP A 282 33.08 26.18 5.32
CA ASP A 282 33.23 27.10 6.47
C ASP A 282 32.50 28.42 6.24
N ASP A 283 32.71 29.04 5.07
CA ASP A 283 32.12 30.34 4.71
C ASP A 283 31.01 30.24 3.65
N ASN A 284 30.93 29.12 2.91
CA ASN A 284 30.08 29.01 1.74
C ASN A 284 29.05 27.87 1.80
N VAL A 285 28.10 27.97 0.87
CA VAL A 285 27.07 27.01 0.52
C VAL A 285 27.34 26.53 -0.89
N ILE A 286 27.42 25.21 -1.06
CA ILE A 286 27.61 24.59 -2.36
C ILE A 286 26.30 24.71 -3.15
N SER A 287 26.33 25.40 -4.30
CA SER A 287 25.16 25.64 -5.15
C SER A 287 25.52 25.49 -6.63
N ILE A 288 24.99 24.44 -7.26
CA ILE A 288 25.11 24.29 -8.71
C ILE A 288 24.22 25.25 -9.50
N ARG A 289 23.19 25.82 -8.85
CA ARG A 289 22.25 26.76 -9.45
C ARG A 289 22.89 28.12 -9.67
N SER A 290 23.78 28.54 -8.77
CA SER A 290 24.53 29.79 -8.90
C SER A 290 25.77 29.59 -9.80
N GLY A 291 26.27 28.36 -9.90
CA GLY A 291 27.49 28.03 -10.65
C GLY A 291 28.77 28.41 -9.90
N GLU A 292 28.63 28.95 -8.70
CA GLU A 292 29.70 29.37 -7.81
C GLU A 292 29.29 29.16 -6.34
N ASN A 293 30.25 29.25 -5.44
CA ASN A 293 30.03 29.14 -4.01
C ASN A 293 29.24 30.36 -3.50
N ILE A 294 28.09 30.13 -2.87
CA ILE A 294 27.28 31.21 -2.28
C ILE A 294 27.73 31.42 -0.85
N THR A 295 27.98 32.66 -0.42
CA THR A 295 28.34 32.93 0.98
C THR A 295 27.18 32.60 1.93
N ARG A 296 27.48 32.03 3.10
CA ARG A 296 26.48 31.71 4.15
C ARG A 296 25.64 32.93 4.55
N SER A 297 26.27 34.10 4.60
CA SER A 297 25.64 35.38 4.93
C SER A 297 24.57 35.80 3.91
N SER A 298 24.86 35.67 2.61
CA SER A 298 23.91 36.05 1.55
C SER A 298 22.67 35.13 1.54
N LYS A 299 22.88 33.82 1.75
CA LYS A 299 21.79 32.82 1.79
C LYS A 299 21.02 32.79 3.12
N LYS A 300 21.56 33.43 4.17
CA LYS A 300 21.08 33.35 5.56
C LYS A 300 21.10 31.92 6.12
N TRP A 301 22.02 31.08 5.63
CA TRP A 301 22.24 29.71 6.11
C TRP A 301 23.44 29.71 7.04
N LYS A 302 23.25 30.27 8.24
CA LYS A 302 24.25 30.18 9.30
C LYS A 302 24.15 28.80 9.96
N GLN A 303 25.27 28.29 10.43
CA GLN A 303 25.30 27.03 11.17
C GLN A 303 24.54 27.21 12.49
N ASP A 304 23.48 26.43 12.67
CA ASP A 304 22.76 26.35 13.94
C ASP A 304 23.63 25.60 14.98
N LYS A 305 23.55 26.00 16.26
CA LYS A 305 24.19 25.26 17.37
C LYS A 305 23.48 23.90 17.58
N PRO A 306 24.18 22.83 17.98
CA PRO A 306 25.60 22.75 18.36
C PRO A 306 26.57 22.67 17.17
N SER A 307 27.80 23.15 17.36
CA SER A 307 28.90 22.97 16.39
C SER A 307 29.24 21.48 16.23
N ILE A 308 29.87 21.09 15.12
CA ILE A 308 30.18 19.67 14.86
C ILE A 308 31.01 19.07 16.00
N ILE A 309 32.04 19.78 16.46
CA ILE A 309 32.95 19.34 17.52
C ILE A 309 32.21 19.25 18.86
N ASP A 310 31.47 20.29 19.24
CA ASP A 310 30.68 20.31 20.49
C ASP A 310 29.70 19.13 20.56
N ALA A 311 29.02 18.84 19.45
CA ALA A 311 28.07 17.73 19.37
C ALA A 311 28.72 16.35 19.47
N VAL A 312 29.97 16.20 18.99
CA VAL A 312 30.77 14.98 19.14
C VAL A 312 31.24 14.79 20.58
N ILE A 313 31.59 15.88 21.28
CA ILE A 313 32.04 15.83 22.68
C ILE A 313 30.88 15.43 23.59
N ASP A 314 29.70 16.01 23.37
CA ASP A 314 28.51 15.74 24.19
C ASP A 314 27.94 14.33 24.00
N ASN A 315 28.43 13.56 23.01
CA ASN A 315 28.02 12.17 22.71
C ASN A 315 26.50 11.98 22.59
N ASN A 316 25.78 13.04 22.22
CA ASN A 316 24.35 13.00 21.99
C ASN A 316 24.10 12.47 20.57
N ASP A 317 23.31 11.40 20.42
CA ASP A 317 22.93 10.83 19.11
C ASP A 317 21.88 11.70 18.37
N VAL A 318 22.13 13.00 18.33
CA VAL A 318 21.26 14.04 17.79
C VAL A 318 21.79 14.45 16.42
N ARG A 319 20.88 14.83 15.52
CA ARG A 319 21.27 15.39 14.20
C ARG A 319 21.92 16.75 14.40
N LEU A 320 22.93 17.09 13.59
CA LEU A 320 23.73 18.33 13.64
C LEU A 320 22.95 19.65 13.44
N GLY A 321 21.61 19.61 13.37
CA GLY A 321 20.80 20.79 13.04
C GLY A 321 20.73 21.03 11.52
N LYS A 322 20.38 22.27 11.14
CA LYS A 322 20.35 22.71 9.74
C LYS A 322 21.68 23.37 9.37
N HIS A 323 22.11 23.23 8.12
CA HIS A 323 23.23 23.98 7.52
C HIS A 323 24.61 23.69 8.13
N SER A 324 24.90 22.43 8.48
CA SER A 324 26.22 22.02 8.96
C SER A 324 27.27 22.04 7.84
N LEU A 325 27.02 21.27 6.77
CA LEU A 325 27.81 21.24 5.54
C LEU A 325 26.90 21.58 4.34
N PRO A 326 26.40 22.82 4.25
CA PRO A 326 25.25 23.14 3.43
C PRO A 326 25.47 22.88 1.94
N VAL A 327 24.54 22.12 1.35
CA VAL A 327 24.44 21.86 -0.09
C VAL A 327 23.02 22.17 -0.54
N GLU A 328 22.88 23.13 -1.45
CA GLU A 328 21.60 23.60 -1.96
C GLU A 328 21.04 22.68 -3.06
N ASP A 329 19.75 22.35 -3.00
CA ASP A 329 19.06 21.73 -4.15
C ASP A 329 18.79 22.76 -5.28
N PRO A 330 19.09 22.42 -6.54
CA PRO A 330 18.99 23.34 -7.68
C PRO A 330 17.59 23.88 -8.00
N PHE A 331 16.52 23.18 -7.60
CA PHE A 331 15.14 23.64 -7.80
C PHE A 331 14.47 24.03 -6.48
N ASP A 332 14.63 23.22 -5.44
CA ASP A 332 14.18 23.57 -4.09
C ASP A 332 15.29 24.32 -3.34
N THR A 333 15.44 25.61 -3.65
CA THR A 333 16.51 26.48 -3.10
C THR A 333 16.45 26.69 -1.58
N MET A 334 15.40 26.22 -0.90
CA MET A 334 15.27 26.22 0.56
C MET A 334 15.65 24.86 1.17
N HIS A 335 15.87 23.85 0.34
CA HIS A 335 16.30 22.53 0.77
C HIS A 335 17.81 22.45 0.86
N ASP A 336 18.26 22.31 2.10
CA ASP A 336 19.61 21.89 2.42
C ASP A 336 19.68 20.35 2.51
N LEU A 337 20.59 19.75 1.74
CA LEU A 337 20.83 18.31 1.70
C LEU A 337 21.69 17.80 2.87
N SER A 338 22.33 18.69 3.63
CA SER A 338 23.18 18.35 4.79
C SER A 338 22.40 18.08 6.08
N ARG A 339 21.09 18.34 6.09
CA ARG A 339 20.19 18.13 7.26
C ARG A 339 20.10 16.68 7.75
N VAL A 340 20.62 15.74 6.98
CA VAL A 340 20.69 14.32 7.35
C VAL A 340 21.94 14.00 8.18
N LEU A 341 22.94 14.89 8.21
CA LEU A 341 24.23 14.61 8.82
C LEU A 341 24.15 14.47 10.35
N ARG A 342 24.86 13.45 10.84
CA ARG A 342 25.17 13.28 12.27
C ARG A 342 26.58 13.80 12.56
N PRO A 343 26.90 14.16 13.82
CA PRO A 343 28.22 14.69 14.20
C PRO A 343 29.36 13.78 13.73
N GLU A 344 29.23 12.48 13.98
CA GLU A 344 30.21 11.49 13.53
C GLU A 344 30.35 11.45 12.01
N GLY A 345 29.23 11.48 11.27
CA GLY A 345 29.25 11.42 9.81
C GLY A 345 29.92 12.64 9.17
N ALA A 346 29.76 13.84 9.76
CA ALA A 346 30.42 15.04 9.28
C ALA A 346 31.94 15.01 9.55
N MET A 347 32.37 14.52 10.71
CA MET A 347 33.79 14.31 11.01
C MET A 347 34.41 13.26 10.08
N GLU A 348 33.67 12.18 9.82
CA GLU A 348 34.09 11.13 8.89
C GLU A 348 34.30 11.66 7.47
N ILE A 349 33.40 12.52 6.99
CA ILE A 349 33.56 13.18 5.69
C ILE A 349 34.86 14.01 5.66
N ARG A 350 35.15 14.76 6.72
CA ARG A 350 36.38 15.57 6.81
C ARG A 350 37.64 14.71 6.82
N GLU A 351 37.63 13.64 7.62
CA GLU A 351 38.73 12.68 7.71
C GLU A 351 39.01 12.03 6.34
N GLU A 352 37.97 11.60 5.63
CA GLU A 352 38.12 10.91 4.37
C GLU A 352 38.58 11.84 3.23
N PHE A 353 38.21 13.12 3.24
CA PHE A 353 38.80 14.11 2.33
C PHE A 353 40.30 14.31 2.58
N LEU A 354 40.71 14.45 3.84
CA LEU A 354 42.13 14.58 4.21
C LEU A 354 42.91 13.30 3.85
N ARG A 355 42.32 12.13 4.10
CA ARG A 355 42.90 10.83 3.70
C ARG A 355 43.04 10.74 2.18
N GLY A 356 42.01 11.10 1.43
CA GLY A 356 42.02 11.08 -0.03
C GLY A 356 43.11 11.98 -0.60
N PHE A 357 43.20 13.22 -0.12
CA PHE A 357 44.23 14.16 -0.53
C PHE A 357 45.65 13.64 -0.20
N LYS A 358 45.85 13.10 1.00
CA LYS A 358 47.14 12.52 1.41
C LYS A 358 47.56 11.36 0.51
N ILE A 359 46.64 10.42 0.22
CA ILE A 359 46.92 9.26 -0.63
C ILE A 359 47.31 9.69 -2.05
N ILE A 360 46.57 10.63 -2.64
CA ILE A 360 46.85 11.11 -4.00
C ILE A 360 48.18 11.89 -4.03
N SER A 361 48.44 12.71 -3.01
CA SER A 361 49.70 13.48 -2.90
C SER A 361 50.94 12.59 -2.75
N GLU A 362 50.81 11.44 -2.09
CA GLU A 362 51.87 10.44 -1.93
C GLU A 362 52.00 9.49 -3.14
N GLY A 363 51.21 9.71 -4.21
CA GLY A 363 51.22 8.86 -5.41
C GLY A 363 50.54 7.50 -5.24
N GLY A 364 49.53 7.41 -4.37
CA GLY A 364 48.82 6.16 -4.11
C GLY A 364 47.79 5.78 -5.17
N ASP A 365 47.61 4.47 -5.35
CA ASP A 365 46.71 3.87 -6.35
C ASP A 365 45.21 4.12 -6.09
N TRP A 366 44.42 4.06 -7.17
CA TRP A 366 42.95 4.08 -7.13
C TRP A 366 42.36 3.06 -6.14
N LYS A 367 42.96 1.86 -6.07
CA LYS A 367 42.52 0.78 -5.16
C LYS A 367 42.61 1.17 -3.69
N LYS A 368 43.66 1.90 -3.30
CA LYS A 368 43.87 2.36 -1.92
C LYS A 368 42.90 3.49 -1.58
N LEU A 369 42.63 4.37 -2.55
CA LEU A 369 41.66 5.44 -2.41
C LEU A 369 40.25 4.89 -2.13
N THR A 370 39.83 3.86 -2.87
CA THR A 370 38.49 3.26 -2.80
C THR A 370 38.39 1.99 -1.96
N GLU A 371 39.31 1.77 -1.02
CA GLU A 371 39.26 0.64 -0.11
C GLU A 371 37.95 0.65 0.70
N THR A 372 37.27 -0.50 0.80
CA THR A 372 36.04 -0.63 1.56
C THR A 372 36.30 -0.54 3.07
N LYS A 373 35.77 0.48 3.73
CA LYS A 373 35.89 0.63 5.20
C LYS A 373 34.90 -0.24 5.97
N PHE A 374 33.67 -0.36 5.47
CA PHE A 374 32.57 -1.09 6.11
C PHE A 374 31.93 -2.08 5.13
N PRO A 375 32.47 -3.32 5.02
CA PRO A 375 31.94 -4.33 4.11
C PRO A 375 30.46 -4.65 4.35
N GLU A 376 29.99 -4.58 5.60
CA GLU A 376 28.59 -4.85 5.95
C GLU A 376 27.58 -3.83 5.37
N LEU A 377 28.04 -2.63 4.98
CA LEU A 377 27.18 -1.59 4.41
C LEU A 377 27.06 -1.67 2.88
N ILE A 378 27.90 -2.48 2.24
CA ILE A 378 27.97 -2.61 0.79
C ILE A 378 27.44 -3.98 0.40
N ASN A 379 26.26 -4.01 -0.21
CA ASN A 379 25.71 -5.22 -0.80
C ASN A 379 26.38 -5.48 -2.16
N ASP A 380 27.65 -5.90 -2.14
CA ASP A 380 28.40 -6.32 -3.33
C ASP A 380 27.96 -7.69 -3.86
N THR A 381 26.98 -8.36 -3.23
CA THR A 381 26.37 -9.55 -3.79
C THR A 381 25.54 -9.14 -5.00
N VAL A 382 26.20 -9.14 -6.16
CA VAL A 382 25.60 -8.96 -7.47
C VAL A 382 24.66 -10.15 -7.71
N ASN A 383 23.45 -10.13 -7.13
CA ASN A 383 22.42 -11.10 -7.45
C ASN A 383 21.87 -10.72 -8.82
N THR A 384 22.62 -11.09 -9.86
CA THR A 384 22.36 -10.68 -11.24
C THR A 384 21.13 -11.35 -11.81
N ASP A 385 20.71 -12.50 -11.28
CA ASP A 385 19.68 -13.35 -11.88
C ASP A 385 18.89 -14.21 -10.88
N LEU A 386 17.64 -14.52 -11.20
CA LEU A 386 16.73 -15.38 -10.42
C LEU A 386 17.27 -16.81 -10.20
N PHE A 387 18.18 -17.26 -11.07
CA PHE A 387 18.70 -18.63 -11.15
C PHE A 387 20.20 -18.72 -10.88
N GLU A 388 20.84 -17.66 -10.40
CA GLU A 388 22.30 -17.64 -10.22
C GLU A 388 22.78 -18.75 -9.26
N ASP A 389 22.07 -18.93 -8.16
CA ASP A 389 22.23 -20.01 -7.17
C ASP A 389 22.04 -21.41 -7.78
N LEU A 390 21.14 -21.53 -8.75
CA LEU A 390 20.79 -22.80 -9.39
C LEU A 390 21.72 -23.17 -10.56
N ARG A 391 22.60 -22.27 -11.01
CA ARG A 391 23.55 -22.53 -12.10
C ARG A 391 24.67 -23.50 -11.72
N THR A 392 25.05 -23.54 -10.45
CA THR A 392 26.10 -24.42 -9.93
C THR A 392 25.59 -25.78 -9.51
N ILE A 393 24.27 -25.97 -9.44
CA ILE A 393 23.61 -27.16 -8.88
C ILE A 393 23.25 -28.14 -10.02
N THR A 394 23.37 -29.45 -9.76
CA THR A 394 23.01 -30.46 -10.76
C THR A 394 21.48 -30.57 -10.95
N ILE A 395 21.03 -31.05 -12.11
CA ILE A 395 19.60 -31.21 -12.39
C ILE A 395 18.94 -32.22 -11.44
N GLN A 396 19.69 -33.20 -10.94
CA GLN A 396 19.16 -34.19 -10.00
C GLN A 396 18.96 -33.57 -8.62
N ASP A 397 19.96 -32.85 -8.10
CA ASP A 397 19.83 -32.13 -6.83
C ASP A 397 18.70 -31.10 -6.88
N ALA A 398 18.52 -30.41 -8.03
CA ALA A 398 17.41 -29.49 -8.22
C ALA A 398 16.03 -30.20 -8.20
N LYS A 399 15.93 -31.45 -8.66
CA LYS A 399 14.69 -32.25 -8.56
C LYS A 399 14.44 -32.72 -7.13
N ASP A 400 15.48 -33.09 -6.41
CA ASP A 400 15.37 -33.53 -5.01
C ASP A 400 14.92 -32.33 -4.13
N MET A 401 15.52 -31.15 -4.32
CA MET A 401 15.04 -29.90 -3.69
C MET A 401 13.58 -29.58 -4.02
N LEU A 402 13.15 -29.83 -5.26
CA LEU A 402 11.76 -29.64 -5.67
C LEU A 402 10.83 -30.62 -4.93
N ALA A 403 11.23 -31.88 -4.77
CA ALA A 403 10.46 -32.87 -4.02
C ALA A 403 10.31 -32.50 -2.55
N ASP A 404 11.40 -32.03 -1.92
CA ASP A 404 11.39 -31.53 -0.54
C ASP A 404 10.43 -30.36 -0.37
N LEU A 405 10.52 -29.33 -1.23
CA LEU A 405 9.63 -28.16 -1.20
C LEU A 405 8.16 -28.53 -1.46
N GLN A 406 7.90 -29.50 -2.34
CA GLN A 406 6.54 -30.00 -2.58
C GLN A 406 5.97 -30.73 -1.35
N SER A 407 6.82 -31.47 -0.63
CA SER A 407 6.43 -32.12 0.63
C SER A 407 6.09 -31.09 1.72
N GLU A 408 6.92 -30.04 1.88
CA GLU A 408 6.66 -28.94 2.80
C GLU A 408 5.37 -28.19 2.45
N LEU A 409 5.14 -27.94 1.15
CA LEU A 409 3.92 -27.29 0.68
C LEU A 409 2.66 -28.14 0.98
N SER A 410 2.78 -29.46 0.89
CA SER A 410 1.69 -30.40 1.22
C SER A 410 1.31 -30.32 2.70
N VAL A 411 2.31 -30.38 3.59
CA VAL A 411 2.12 -30.25 5.05
C VAL A 411 1.51 -28.90 5.41
N LEU A 412 2.01 -27.81 4.81
CA LEU A 412 1.47 -26.47 5.08
C LEU A 412 0.03 -26.30 4.56
N ASN A 413 -0.35 -26.98 3.48
CA ASN A 413 -1.71 -26.95 2.97
C ASN A 413 -2.70 -27.65 3.91
N SER A 414 -2.34 -28.80 4.46
CA SER A 414 -3.21 -29.52 5.40
C SER A 414 -3.41 -28.73 6.70
N GLU A 415 -2.36 -28.11 7.23
CA GLU A 415 -2.47 -27.25 8.43
C GLU A 415 -3.37 -26.03 8.15
N LEU A 416 -3.21 -25.38 7.00
CA LEU A 416 -4.08 -24.26 6.61
C LEU A 416 -5.53 -24.69 6.45
N GLU A 417 -5.79 -25.87 5.91
CA GLU A 417 -7.15 -26.41 5.75
C GLU A 417 -7.82 -26.63 7.11
N ILE A 418 -7.11 -27.25 8.06
CA ILE A 418 -7.60 -27.44 9.43
C ILE A 418 -7.98 -26.10 10.07
N ARG A 419 -7.08 -25.10 10.04
CA ARG A 419 -7.33 -23.78 10.63
C ARG A 419 -8.43 -23.01 9.89
N THR A 420 -8.57 -23.17 8.57
CA THR A 420 -9.72 -22.60 7.85
C THR A 420 -11.04 -23.18 8.32
N ASN A 421 -11.11 -24.48 8.54
CA ASN A 421 -12.31 -25.16 9.00
C ASN A 421 -12.66 -24.74 10.43
N GLU A 422 -11.68 -24.69 11.34
CA GLU A 422 -11.86 -24.18 12.70
C GLU A 422 -12.41 -22.75 12.72
N ARG A 423 -11.85 -21.87 11.88
CA ARG A 423 -12.32 -20.48 11.78
C ARG A 423 -13.75 -20.41 11.23
N ASN A 424 -14.06 -21.21 10.20
CA ASN A 424 -15.40 -21.23 9.61
C ASN A 424 -16.43 -21.70 10.64
N ASN A 425 -16.11 -22.76 11.39
CA ASN A 425 -16.95 -23.25 12.49
C ASN A 425 -17.13 -22.19 13.57
N ALA A 426 -16.06 -21.52 14.01
CA ALA A 426 -16.15 -20.43 14.98
C ALA A 426 -17.03 -19.27 14.50
N THR A 427 -16.93 -18.93 13.22
CA THR A 427 -17.75 -17.87 12.60
C THR A 427 -19.23 -18.27 12.51
N GLU A 428 -19.50 -19.54 12.21
CA GLU A 428 -20.85 -20.09 12.16
C GLU A 428 -21.49 -20.12 13.55
N MET A 429 -20.75 -20.58 14.57
CA MET A 429 -21.18 -20.57 15.97
C MET A 429 -21.45 -19.15 16.48
N SER A 430 -20.58 -18.18 16.16
CA SER A 430 -20.79 -16.76 16.50
C SER A 430 -22.08 -16.22 15.86
N LYS A 431 -22.33 -16.51 14.58
CA LYS A 431 -23.56 -16.07 13.89
C LYS A 431 -24.81 -16.69 14.50
N ALA A 432 -24.77 -17.98 14.83
CA ALA A 432 -25.88 -18.67 15.48
C ALA A 432 -26.18 -18.07 16.86
N LEU A 433 -25.16 -17.83 17.69
CA LEU A 433 -25.29 -17.23 19.01
C LEU A 433 -25.82 -15.78 18.95
N ARG A 434 -25.36 -14.97 18.00
CA ARG A 434 -25.88 -13.61 17.79
C ARG A 434 -27.37 -13.64 17.48
N LYS A 435 -27.78 -14.50 16.54
CA LYS A 435 -29.20 -14.66 16.18
C LYS A 435 -30.05 -15.08 17.37
N ASN A 436 -29.58 -16.02 18.18
CA ASN A 436 -30.28 -16.43 19.40
C ASN A 436 -30.37 -15.29 20.43
N SER A 437 -29.31 -14.50 20.60
CA SER A 437 -29.33 -13.34 21.50
C SER A 437 -30.29 -12.23 21.03
N GLU A 438 -30.41 -12.04 19.71
CA GLU A 438 -31.37 -11.10 19.12
C GLU A 438 -32.80 -11.56 19.33
N LEU A 439 -33.08 -12.84 19.07
CA LEU A 439 -34.39 -13.45 19.34
C LEU A 439 -34.75 -13.32 20.83
N GLN A 440 -33.85 -13.61 21.76
CA GLN A 440 -34.08 -13.42 23.20
C GLN A 440 -34.36 -11.95 23.57
N ARG A 441 -33.72 -10.98 22.92
CA ARG A 441 -34.02 -9.55 23.13
C ARG A 441 -35.40 -9.19 22.61
N GLU A 442 -35.82 -9.74 21.47
CA GLU A 442 -37.17 -9.57 20.93
C GLU A 442 -38.22 -10.20 21.84
N GLU A 443 -37.99 -11.44 22.31
CA GLU A 443 -38.85 -12.10 23.31
C GLU A 443 -39.01 -11.24 24.56
N ASN A 444 -37.91 -10.73 25.12
CA ASN A 444 -37.93 -9.89 26.31
C ASN A 444 -38.62 -8.53 26.07
N LYS A 445 -38.41 -7.91 24.90
CA LYS A 445 -39.13 -6.68 24.54
C LYS A 445 -40.63 -6.90 24.46
N ILE A 446 -41.06 -7.96 23.77
CA ILE A 446 -42.48 -8.30 23.63
C ILE A 446 -43.06 -8.63 25.02
N ALA A 447 -42.40 -9.48 25.81
CA ALA A 447 -42.82 -9.83 27.17
C ALA A 447 -42.96 -8.61 28.09
N ASN A 448 -42.02 -7.65 28.02
CA ASN A 448 -42.08 -6.41 28.80
C ASN A 448 -43.25 -5.50 28.42
N THR A 449 -43.75 -5.56 27.19
CA THR A 449 -44.96 -4.79 26.78
C THR A 449 -46.26 -5.44 27.28
N ILE A 450 -46.30 -6.76 27.45
CA ILE A 450 -47.51 -7.50 27.84
C ILE A 450 -47.87 -7.24 29.31
N LYS A 451 -46.87 -7.23 30.21
CA LYS A 451 -47.08 -7.09 31.66
C LYS A 451 -47.84 -5.81 32.06
N PRO A 452 -47.39 -4.59 31.69
CA PRO A 452 -48.10 -3.35 32.05
C PRO A 452 -49.41 -3.17 31.27
N ARG A 453 -49.56 -3.76 30.09
CA ARG A 453 -50.81 -3.74 29.33
C ARG A 453 -51.91 -4.52 30.04
N ARG A 454 -51.57 -5.68 30.63
CA ARG A 454 -52.53 -6.49 31.41
C ARG A 454 -53.15 -5.69 32.57
N GLU A 455 -52.34 -4.96 33.31
CA GLU A 455 -52.81 -4.10 34.41
C GLU A 455 -53.70 -2.94 33.92
N LYS A 456 -53.39 -2.36 32.75
CA LYS A 456 -54.25 -1.35 32.11
C LYS A 456 -55.60 -1.93 31.68
N ILE A 457 -55.57 -3.13 31.10
CA ILE A 457 -56.79 -3.84 30.67
C ILE A 457 -57.67 -4.15 31.86
N GLU A 458 -57.11 -4.62 32.97
CA GLU A 458 -57.88 -4.86 34.21
C GLU A 458 -58.46 -3.57 34.80
N ARG A 459 -57.71 -2.45 34.79
CA ARG A 459 -58.22 -1.14 35.23
C ARG A 459 -59.37 -0.63 34.37
N VAL A 460 -59.20 -0.63 33.04
CA VAL A 460 -60.25 -0.17 32.10
C VAL A 460 -61.46 -1.10 32.17
N LYS A 461 -61.26 -2.41 32.34
CA LYS A 461 -62.34 -3.37 32.56
C LYS A 461 -63.13 -3.05 33.82
N LYS A 462 -62.44 -2.79 34.94
CA LYS A 462 -63.09 -2.43 36.21
C LYS A 462 -63.89 -1.13 36.08
N GLN A 463 -63.30 -0.08 35.49
CA GLN A 463 -63.98 1.19 35.24
C GLN A 463 -65.19 1.03 34.29
N ARG A 464 -65.05 0.21 33.24
CA ARG A 464 -66.15 -0.08 32.31
C ARG A 464 -67.29 -0.79 33.05
N ASP A 465 -66.97 -1.79 33.85
CA ASP A 465 -67.96 -2.61 34.55
C ASP A 465 -68.65 -1.83 35.68
N GLU A 466 -67.95 -0.90 36.34
CA GLU A 466 -68.52 0.04 37.34
C GLU A 466 -69.52 1.04 36.71
N VAL A 467 -69.24 1.51 35.50
CA VAL A 467 -70.10 2.46 34.78
C VAL A 467 -71.26 1.73 34.08
N ASN A 468 -71.10 0.46 33.74
CA ASN A 468 -72.05 -0.29 32.93
C ASN A 468 -73.21 -0.91 33.75
N ASN A 469 -74.11 -0.06 34.28
CA ASN A 469 -75.31 -0.52 35.00
C ASN A 469 -76.55 -0.78 34.12
N ASN A 470 -76.57 -0.35 32.84
CA ASN A 470 -77.49 -0.80 31.77
C ASN A 470 -77.12 -0.05 30.48
N TYR A 471 -76.55 -0.73 29.49
CA TYR A 471 -76.10 -0.10 28.25
C TYR A 471 -77.29 0.33 27.37
N ILE A 472 -77.41 1.63 27.13
CA ILE A 472 -78.34 2.21 26.15
C ILE A 472 -77.51 2.81 25.01
N PRO A 473 -77.71 2.41 23.75
CA PRO A 473 -76.95 2.94 22.62
C PRO A 473 -77.04 4.47 22.47
N VAL A 474 -75.88 5.15 22.42
CA VAL A 474 -75.78 6.62 22.30
C VAL A 474 -76.69 7.22 21.20
N HIS A 475 -76.76 6.58 20.03
CA HIS A 475 -77.58 7.05 18.89
C HIS A 475 -79.09 7.11 19.20
N TRP A 476 -79.56 6.32 20.18
CA TRP A 476 -80.96 6.24 20.54
C TRP A 476 -81.32 7.40 21.46
N ILE A 477 -80.42 7.71 22.40
CA ILE A 477 -80.51 8.88 23.29
C ILE A 477 -80.45 10.18 22.47
N GLU A 478 -79.54 10.27 21.50
CA GLU A 478 -79.42 11.46 20.62
C GLU A 478 -80.69 11.70 19.80
N ASN A 479 -81.35 10.63 19.33
CA ASN A 479 -82.59 10.72 18.59
C ASN A 479 -83.75 11.18 19.49
N GLU A 480 -83.87 10.63 20.70
CA GLU A 480 -84.88 11.06 21.67
C GLU A 480 -84.63 12.49 22.18
N MET A 481 -83.38 12.87 22.46
CA MET A 481 -83.01 14.26 22.76
C MET A 481 -83.41 15.21 21.63
N SER A 482 -83.15 14.84 20.38
CA SER A 482 -83.51 15.65 19.21
C SER A 482 -85.03 15.82 19.07
N LYS A 483 -85.82 14.78 19.38
CA LYS A 483 -87.29 14.85 19.37
C LYS A 483 -87.83 15.74 20.48
N VAL A 484 -87.28 15.61 21.70
CA VAL A 484 -87.71 16.40 22.85
C VAL A 484 -87.29 17.87 22.69
N PHE A 485 -86.08 18.13 22.20
CA PHE A 485 -85.60 19.48 21.90
C PHE A 485 -86.50 20.17 20.86
N LYS A 486 -86.79 19.49 19.74
CA LYS A 486 -87.72 20.01 18.72
C LYS A 486 -89.08 20.35 19.31
N ARG A 487 -89.64 19.48 20.18
CA ARG A 487 -90.92 19.72 20.85
C ARG A 487 -90.92 20.95 21.77
N LEU A 488 -89.76 21.30 22.34
CA LEU A 488 -89.60 22.45 23.26
C LEU A 488 -89.29 23.78 22.54
N THR A 489 -88.71 23.73 21.33
CA THR A 489 -88.25 24.92 20.59
C THR A 489 -89.12 25.30 19.39
N GLU A 490 -90.12 24.51 19.03
CA GLU A 490 -91.03 24.82 17.93
C GLU A 490 -91.98 25.97 18.33
N ASP A 491 -92.21 26.93 17.43
CA ASP A 491 -93.08 28.08 17.70
C ASP A 491 -94.50 27.60 18.03
N VAL A 492 -94.92 27.88 19.26
CA VAL A 492 -96.21 27.40 19.79
C VAL A 492 -97.32 28.30 19.28
N ASP A 493 -98.22 27.73 18.48
CA ASP A 493 -99.48 28.34 18.07
C ASP A 493 -100.33 28.65 19.32
N LEU A 494 -100.89 29.87 19.44
CA LEU A 494 -101.59 30.39 20.65
C LEU A 494 -102.72 29.49 21.18
N MET A 495 -103.21 28.54 20.37
CA MET A 495 -104.26 27.57 20.69
C MET A 495 -103.75 26.22 21.20
N ARG A 496 -102.43 25.98 21.22
CA ARG A 496 -101.82 24.69 21.60
C ARG A 496 -100.64 24.85 22.56
N THR A 497 -100.75 25.77 23.51
CA THR A 497 -99.79 25.90 24.60
C THR A 497 -99.84 24.67 25.51
N PRO A 498 -98.72 23.95 25.69
CA PRO A 498 -98.66 22.87 26.67
C PRO A 498 -98.93 23.42 28.07
N SER A 499 -99.50 22.59 28.96
CA SER A 499 -99.61 22.98 30.36
C SER A 499 -98.22 23.08 30.99
N LEU A 500 -98.04 24.01 31.94
CA LEU A 500 -96.78 24.19 32.66
C LEU A 500 -96.20 22.87 33.21
N ASN A 501 -97.07 21.98 33.71
CA ASN A 501 -96.66 20.66 34.20
C ASN A 501 -96.05 19.76 33.10
N LYS A 502 -96.59 19.78 31.86
CA LYS A 502 -96.06 18.99 30.74
C LYS A 502 -94.74 19.53 30.20
N GLU A 503 -94.53 20.84 30.28
CA GLU A 503 -93.23 21.45 29.97
C GLU A 503 -92.20 21.06 31.02
N ILE A 504 -92.53 21.15 32.32
CA ILE A 504 -91.66 20.72 33.42
C ILE A 504 -91.27 19.24 33.26
N GLU A 505 -92.23 18.35 32.93
CA GLU A 505 -91.96 16.94 32.65
C GLU A 505 -91.03 16.75 31.43
N SER A 506 -91.26 17.50 30.35
CA SER A 506 -90.45 17.41 29.13
C SER A 506 -89.03 17.93 29.34
N PHE A 507 -88.85 19.01 30.12
CA PHE A 507 -87.54 19.51 30.53
C PHE A 507 -86.82 18.52 31.47
N SER A 508 -87.53 17.96 32.45
CA SER A 508 -86.98 16.94 33.35
C SER A 508 -86.47 15.72 32.57
N TRP A 509 -87.28 15.21 31.64
CA TRP A 509 -86.91 14.09 30.77
C TRP A 509 -85.74 14.44 29.84
N PHE A 510 -85.67 15.67 29.32
CA PHE A 510 -84.54 16.13 28.51
C PHE A 510 -83.23 16.18 29.30
N PHE A 511 -83.25 16.68 30.54
CA PHE A 511 -82.08 16.69 31.41
C PHE A 511 -81.67 15.28 31.83
N GLU A 512 -82.62 14.38 32.04
CA GLU A 512 -82.35 12.96 32.27
C GLU A 512 -81.66 12.32 31.06
N LEU A 513 -82.15 12.57 29.84
CA LEU A 513 -81.53 12.11 28.60
C LEU A 513 -80.12 12.71 28.40
N GLN A 514 -79.89 13.97 28.76
CA GLN A 514 -78.54 14.57 28.74
C GLN A 514 -77.59 13.87 29.70
N SER A 515 -78.03 13.62 30.94
CA SER A 515 -77.25 12.87 31.94
C SER A 515 -76.97 11.43 31.47
N MET A 516 -77.94 10.78 30.83
CA MET A 516 -77.78 9.44 30.25
C MET A 516 -76.83 9.43 29.04
N HIS A 517 -76.86 10.49 28.22
CA HIS A 517 -75.96 10.64 27.06
C HIS A 517 -74.51 10.73 27.51
N GLU A 518 -74.23 11.55 28.52
CA GLU A 518 -72.88 11.70 29.08
C GLU A 518 -72.35 10.38 29.64
N HIS A 519 -73.20 9.64 30.37
CA HIS A 519 -72.86 8.34 30.94
C HIS A 519 -72.63 7.26 29.86
N SER A 520 -73.49 7.19 28.83
CA SER A 520 -73.38 6.22 27.74
C SER A 520 -72.16 6.51 26.84
N LYS A 521 -71.84 7.79 26.60
CA LYS A 521 -70.64 8.21 25.87
C LYS A 521 -69.36 7.75 26.59
N LYS A 522 -69.27 7.99 27.90
CA LYS A 522 -68.14 7.53 28.73
C LYS A 522 -67.99 6.01 28.73
N THR A 523 -69.10 5.27 28.79
CA THR A 523 -69.12 3.81 28.70
C THR A 523 -68.57 3.31 27.36
N ARG A 524 -69.00 3.93 26.25
CA ARG A 524 -68.57 3.59 24.89
C ARG A 524 -67.07 3.86 24.68
N GLU A 525 -66.56 4.96 25.21
CA GLU A 525 -65.14 5.31 25.16
C GLU A 525 -64.29 4.25 25.88
N LEU A 526 -64.63 3.90 27.12
CA LEU A 526 -63.95 2.86 27.88
C LEU A 526 -64.04 1.48 27.20
N HIS A 527 -65.20 1.14 26.63
CA HIS A 527 -65.38 -0.13 25.92
C HIS A 527 -64.53 -0.21 24.64
N ASN A 528 -64.42 0.88 23.88
CA ASN A 528 -63.58 0.94 22.68
C ASN A 528 -62.09 0.87 23.04
N GLU A 529 -61.68 1.54 24.11
CA GLU A 529 -60.30 1.48 24.63
C GLU A 529 -59.95 0.05 25.07
N PHE A 530 -60.85 -0.62 25.80
CA PHE A 530 -60.69 -2.03 26.18
C PHE A 530 -60.52 -2.95 24.97
N LYS A 531 -61.38 -2.81 23.95
CA LYS A 531 -61.29 -3.60 22.71
C LYS A 531 -59.98 -3.36 21.96
N LYS A 532 -59.51 -2.12 21.93
CA LYS A 532 -58.23 -1.76 21.30
C LYS A 532 -57.07 -2.44 22.02
N LEU A 533 -57.02 -2.36 23.34
CA LEU A 533 -55.98 -2.98 24.16
C LEU A 533 -55.96 -4.51 24.03
N LEU A 534 -57.11 -5.17 23.91
CA LEU A 534 -57.20 -6.61 23.67
C LEU A 534 -56.58 -7.03 22.34
N ARG A 535 -56.89 -6.34 21.24
CA ARG A 535 -56.30 -6.65 19.91
C ARG A 535 -54.78 -6.47 19.92
N GLU A 536 -54.31 -5.41 20.58
CA GLU A 536 -52.87 -5.15 20.75
C GLU A 536 -52.18 -6.23 21.61
N GLN A 537 -52.92 -6.88 22.51
CA GLN A 537 -52.40 -7.99 23.30
C GLN A 537 -52.38 -9.31 22.52
N GLU A 538 -53.42 -9.61 21.75
CA GLU A 538 -53.49 -10.80 20.89
C GLU A 538 -52.39 -10.79 19.83
N THR A 539 -52.15 -9.64 19.19
CA THR A 539 -51.06 -9.46 18.22
C THR A 539 -49.69 -9.66 18.84
N ALA A 540 -49.44 -9.08 20.03
CA ALA A 540 -48.18 -9.27 20.75
C ALA A 540 -47.95 -10.74 21.19
N LEU A 541 -49.02 -11.47 21.56
CA LEU A 541 -48.94 -12.89 21.89
C LEU A 541 -48.62 -13.75 20.65
N PHE A 542 -49.23 -13.42 19.50
CA PHE A 542 -48.95 -14.08 18.23
C PHE A 542 -47.49 -13.86 17.77
N GLU A 543 -46.98 -12.63 17.91
CA GLU A 543 -45.56 -12.33 17.64
C GLU A 543 -44.63 -13.13 18.56
N LEU A 544 -44.96 -13.23 19.85
CA LEU A 544 -44.19 -14.01 20.82
C LEU A 544 -44.16 -15.51 20.50
N GLU A 545 -45.28 -16.07 20.02
CA GLU A 545 -45.35 -17.47 19.58
C GLU A 545 -44.49 -17.72 18.34
N ASN A 546 -44.49 -16.82 17.37
CA ASN A 546 -43.63 -16.91 16.18
C ASN A 546 -42.14 -16.82 16.51
N VAL A 547 -41.75 -15.93 17.44
CA VAL A 547 -40.37 -15.81 17.91
C VAL A 547 -39.93 -17.08 18.65
N LYS A 548 -40.79 -17.65 19.51
CA LYS A 548 -40.52 -18.92 20.21
C LYS A 548 -40.42 -20.11 19.27
N ALA A 549 -41.30 -20.20 18.28
CA ALA A 549 -41.24 -21.25 17.25
C ALA A 549 -39.92 -21.17 16.45
N SER A 550 -39.40 -19.96 16.26
CA SER A 550 -38.11 -19.70 15.60
C SER A 550 -36.89 -19.98 16.50
N GLY A 551 -37.07 -19.98 17.82
CA GLY A 551 -36.04 -20.22 18.84
C GLY A 551 -35.86 -21.68 19.27
N ASN A 552 -36.74 -22.59 18.85
CA ASN A 552 -36.63 -24.03 19.16
C ASN A 552 -35.58 -24.71 18.27
N GLY A 553 -34.31 -24.48 18.58
CA GLY A 553 -33.18 -25.14 17.96
C GLY A 553 -31.89 -24.79 18.68
N PHE A 554 -31.59 -25.55 19.74
CA PHE A 554 -30.37 -25.50 20.56
C PHE A 554 -30.23 -24.26 21.48
N ASN A 555 -30.36 -24.50 22.80
CA ASN A 555 -29.79 -23.64 23.83
C ASN A 555 -28.26 -23.79 23.81
N LEU A 556 -27.63 -23.18 22.80
CA LEU A 556 -26.18 -23.10 22.73
C LEU A 556 -25.72 -22.14 23.84
N PHE A 557 -25.15 -22.70 24.92
CA PHE A 557 -24.52 -21.92 25.98
C PHE A 557 -23.16 -21.39 25.49
N GLY A 558 -22.99 -20.07 25.44
CA GLY A 558 -21.72 -19.45 25.09
C GLY A 558 -21.82 -17.96 24.78
N ASP A 559 -20.75 -17.23 25.04
CA ASP A 559 -20.64 -15.82 24.65
C ASP A 559 -20.11 -15.72 23.20
N PHE A 560 -20.87 -15.06 22.32
CA PHE A 560 -20.48 -14.89 20.91
C PHE A 560 -19.14 -14.16 20.76
N ALA A 561 -18.80 -13.29 21.72
CA ALA A 561 -17.54 -12.56 21.71
C ALA A 561 -16.31 -13.48 21.76
N LYS A 562 -16.39 -14.60 22.48
CA LYS A 562 -15.30 -15.59 22.58
C LYS A 562 -15.05 -16.30 21.24
N PHE A 563 -16.10 -16.56 20.47
CA PHE A 563 -15.97 -17.17 19.14
C PHE A 563 -15.45 -16.18 18.10
N ASP A 564 -15.82 -14.90 18.20
CA ASP A 564 -15.25 -13.84 17.36
C ASP A 564 -13.76 -13.65 17.63
N GLU A 565 -13.36 -13.67 18.91
CA GLU A 565 -11.95 -13.59 19.31
C GLU A 565 -11.16 -14.79 18.80
N LEU A 566 -11.70 -16.01 18.93
CA LEU A 566 -11.11 -17.23 18.37
C LEU A 566 -10.93 -17.13 16.84
N ALA A 567 -11.97 -16.69 16.12
CA ALA A 567 -11.91 -16.53 14.67
C ALA A 567 -10.87 -15.49 14.24
N HIS A 568 -10.71 -14.41 15.01
CA HIS A 568 -9.69 -13.39 14.77
C HIS A 568 -8.27 -13.91 15.08
N LYS A 569 -8.10 -14.66 16.18
CA LYS A 569 -6.82 -15.30 16.53
C LYS A 569 -6.36 -16.27 15.45
N LEU A 570 -7.27 -17.12 14.96
CA LEU A 570 -7.01 -18.04 13.84
C LEU A 570 -6.64 -17.29 12.56
N LEU A 571 -7.27 -16.14 12.27
CA LEU A 571 -6.89 -15.29 11.13
C LEU A 571 -5.44 -14.78 11.26
N MET A 572 -5.04 -14.35 12.46
CA MET A 572 -3.68 -13.87 12.70
C MET A 572 -2.64 -14.98 12.54
N GLU A 573 -2.90 -16.18 13.06
CA GLU A 573 -2.06 -17.36 12.90
C GLU A 573 -1.95 -17.83 11.44
N MET A 574 -3.04 -17.74 10.66
CA MET A 574 -3.04 -18.10 9.24
C MET A 574 -2.24 -17.15 8.35
N SER A 575 -2.12 -15.87 8.73
CA SER A 575 -1.47 -14.86 7.89
C SER A 575 0.01 -15.15 7.56
N PRO A 576 0.90 -15.55 8.51
CA PRO A 576 2.26 -15.97 8.19
C PRO A 576 2.30 -17.27 7.37
N MET A 577 1.44 -18.25 7.67
CA MET A 577 1.37 -19.51 6.92
C MET A 577 0.98 -19.30 5.45
N LEU A 578 0.03 -18.38 5.18
CA LEU A 578 -0.33 -18.00 3.81
C LEU A 578 0.80 -17.28 3.07
N ASN A 579 1.69 -16.59 3.78
CA ASN A 579 2.89 -16.00 3.19
C ASN A 579 3.93 -17.08 2.87
N GLN A 580 4.18 -18.02 3.80
CA GLN A 580 5.07 -19.17 3.58
C GLN A 580 4.60 -20.03 2.40
N LYS A 581 3.30 -20.34 2.31
CA LYS A 581 2.70 -21.08 1.18
C LYS A 581 2.96 -20.38 -0.16
N ARG A 582 2.88 -19.05 -0.19
CA ARG A 582 3.19 -18.27 -1.40
C ARG A 582 4.68 -18.33 -1.73
N LYS A 583 5.58 -18.27 -0.75
CA LYS A 583 7.03 -18.43 -0.94
C LYS A 583 7.37 -19.81 -1.50
N LEU A 584 6.89 -20.88 -0.87
CA LEU A 584 7.10 -22.27 -1.33
C LEU A 584 6.61 -22.49 -2.76
N LYS A 585 5.39 -22.03 -3.10
CA LYS A 585 4.87 -22.13 -4.47
C LYS A 585 5.73 -21.40 -5.50
N ARG A 586 6.32 -20.26 -5.12
CA ARG A 586 7.21 -19.49 -6.00
C ARG A 586 8.54 -20.20 -6.19
N GLU A 587 9.12 -20.73 -5.12
CA GLU A 587 10.36 -21.51 -5.16
C GLU A 587 10.20 -22.79 -6.01
N ILE A 588 9.10 -23.52 -5.82
CA ILE A 588 8.76 -24.66 -6.68
C ILE A 588 8.67 -24.22 -8.15
N GLY A 589 7.93 -23.16 -8.44
CA GLY A 589 7.81 -22.65 -9.81
C GLY A 589 9.13 -22.13 -10.39
N ARG A 590 10.03 -21.61 -9.55
CA ARG A 590 11.40 -21.19 -9.92
C ARG A 590 12.23 -22.40 -10.32
N ILE A 591 12.30 -23.41 -9.47
CA ILE A 591 13.08 -24.63 -9.74
C ILE A 591 12.50 -25.39 -10.95
N GLU A 592 11.17 -25.51 -11.06
CA GLU A 592 10.51 -26.08 -12.25
C GLU A 592 10.89 -25.35 -13.53
N ALA A 593 10.90 -24.01 -13.50
CA ALA A 593 11.31 -23.20 -14.64
C ALA A 593 12.79 -23.41 -14.98
N TRP A 594 13.66 -23.51 -13.97
CA TRP A 594 15.08 -23.81 -14.15
C TRP A 594 15.30 -25.17 -14.81
N ILE A 595 14.66 -26.24 -14.30
CA ILE A 595 14.70 -27.59 -14.88
C ILE A 595 14.22 -27.55 -16.35
N GLY A 596 13.17 -26.78 -16.63
CA GLY A 596 12.66 -26.59 -17.99
C GLY A 596 13.60 -25.84 -18.92
N ILE A 597 14.44 -24.93 -18.41
CA ILE A 597 15.43 -24.17 -19.19
C ILE A 597 16.71 -24.98 -19.38
N SER A 598 17.22 -25.60 -18.32
CA SER A 598 18.44 -26.44 -18.36
C SER A 598 18.24 -27.67 -19.25
N GLY A 599 17.07 -28.31 -19.19
CA GLY A 599 16.69 -29.41 -20.08
C GLY A 599 16.54 -29.03 -21.56
N ARG A 600 16.40 -27.74 -21.89
CA ARG A 600 16.40 -27.25 -23.28
C ARG A 600 17.81 -27.00 -23.81
N SER A 601 18.80 -26.80 -22.95
CA SER A 601 20.18 -26.55 -23.37
C SER A 601 20.90 -27.82 -23.83
N SER A 602 20.40 -29.02 -23.47
CA SER A 602 20.93 -30.31 -23.94
C SER A 602 20.25 -30.85 -25.20
N GLY A 603 19.29 -30.11 -25.78
CA GLY A 603 18.54 -30.51 -26.97
C GLY A 603 18.63 -29.47 -28.07
N THR A 604 19.16 -29.88 -29.23
CA THR A 604 19.27 -29.12 -30.48
C THR A 604 18.06 -28.20 -30.73
N LYS A 605 18.33 -26.95 -31.11
CA LYS A 605 17.35 -25.91 -31.46
C LYS A 605 16.33 -26.39 -32.51
N ASN A 606 15.22 -27.00 -32.09
CA ASN A 606 14.06 -27.21 -32.96
C ASN A 606 13.21 -25.94 -32.99
N ARG A 607 13.71 -24.93 -33.72
CA ARG A 607 12.91 -23.79 -34.21
C ARG A 607 11.93 -24.31 -35.26
N ASN A 608 10.81 -24.89 -34.84
CA ASN A 608 9.62 -25.02 -35.68
C ASN A 608 8.40 -25.37 -34.83
N ARG A 609 7.83 -24.37 -34.14
CA ARG A 609 6.43 -24.40 -33.67
C ARG A 609 5.91 -22.99 -33.34
N HIS A 610 6.06 -22.08 -34.30
CA HIS A 610 5.29 -20.84 -34.34
C HIS A 610 4.52 -20.76 -35.66
N LYS A 611 3.37 -21.42 -35.70
CA LYS A 611 2.22 -20.95 -36.48
C LYS A 611 0.94 -21.59 -35.94
N LYS A 612 -0.01 -20.71 -35.64
CA LYS A 612 -1.43 -20.94 -35.30
C LYS A 612 -1.75 -21.41 -33.88
N ARG A 613 -1.81 -20.44 -32.96
CA ARG A 613 -2.94 -20.35 -32.02
C ARG A 613 -3.48 -18.93 -32.01
N ARG A 614 -4.27 -18.65 -33.05
CA ARG A 614 -5.15 -17.48 -33.14
C ARG A 614 -6.39 -17.80 -32.28
N ASN A 615 -6.72 -16.88 -31.37
CA ASN A 615 -7.97 -16.71 -30.63
C ASN A 615 -9.07 -17.76 -30.84
N GLN A 616 -9.29 -18.59 -29.83
CA GLN A 616 -10.64 -19.01 -29.45
C GLN A 616 -10.80 -18.75 -27.96
N ASN A 617 -11.31 -17.54 -27.64
CA ASN A 617 -12.04 -17.33 -26.41
C ASN A 617 -13.28 -18.21 -26.45
N ARG A 618 -13.26 -19.32 -25.72
CA ARG A 618 -14.46 -19.97 -25.22
C ARG A 618 -14.37 -19.97 -23.71
N TYR A 619 -15.36 -19.34 -23.09
CA TYR A 619 -15.69 -19.50 -21.68
C TYR A 619 -15.76 -21.00 -21.37
N ASN A 620 -14.71 -21.53 -20.75
CA ASN A 620 -14.78 -22.85 -20.13
C ASN A 620 -15.43 -22.66 -18.77
N LYS A 621 -16.72 -22.99 -18.70
CA LYS A 621 -17.41 -23.33 -17.45
C LYS A 621 -16.56 -24.40 -16.77
N ILE A 622 -16.10 -24.11 -15.56
CA ILE A 622 -15.42 -25.05 -14.68
C ILE A 622 -16.37 -26.25 -14.51
N LYS A 623 -16.05 -27.38 -15.16
CA LYS A 623 -16.64 -28.67 -14.81
C LYS A 623 -15.81 -29.20 -13.66
N ASN A 624 -16.38 -29.19 -12.46
CA ASN A 624 -15.85 -29.98 -11.35
C ASN A 624 -15.83 -31.45 -11.81
N ASN A 625 -14.64 -32.02 -11.89
CA ASN A 625 -14.44 -33.39 -12.34
C ASN A 625 -14.63 -34.29 -11.12
N VAL A 626 -15.89 -34.54 -10.76
CA VAL A 626 -16.25 -35.40 -9.63
C VAL A 626 -16.03 -36.86 -10.05
N ASN A 627 -15.29 -37.63 -9.22
CA ASN A 627 -15.01 -39.03 -9.49
C ASN A 627 -16.27 -39.88 -9.26
N LEU A 628 -16.94 -40.23 -10.36
CA LEU A 628 -18.25 -40.88 -10.37
C LEU A 628 -18.26 -42.26 -9.70
N ALA A 629 -17.13 -42.97 -9.66
CA ALA A 629 -17.01 -44.26 -8.99
C ALA A 629 -17.04 -44.12 -7.46
N GLU A 630 -16.32 -43.12 -6.93
CA GLU A 630 -16.25 -42.82 -5.50
C GLU A 630 -17.57 -42.27 -4.96
N VAL A 631 -18.27 -41.47 -5.76
CA VAL A 631 -19.60 -40.97 -5.41
C VAL A 631 -20.64 -42.10 -5.37
N LYS A 632 -20.58 -43.06 -6.30
CA LYS A 632 -21.46 -44.25 -6.27
C LYS A 632 -21.20 -45.14 -5.07
N SER A 633 -19.95 -45.35 -4.66
CA SER A 633 -19.61 -46.15 -3.48
C SER A 633 -20.02 -45.46 -2.17
N ARG A 634 -19.85 -44.14 -2.06
CA ARG A 634 -20.38 -43.34 -0.93
C ARG A 634 -21.91 -43.38 -0.87
N ALA A 635 -22.59 -43.28 -2.01
CA ALA A 635 -24.04 -43.38 -2.07
C ALA A 635 -24.54 -44.78 -1.66
N ALA A 636 -23.85 -45.85 -2.07
CA ALA A 636 -24.19 -47.23 -1.71
C ALA A 636 -23.97 -47.55 -0.23
N SER A 637 -22.99 -46.91 0.41
CA SER A 637 -22.68 -47.07 1.84
C SER A 637 -23.51 -46.17 2.77
N GLY A 638 -24.42 -45.35 2.23
CA GLY A 638 -25.28 -44.45 3.01
C GLY A 638 -24.58 -43.18 3.51
N GLY A 639 -23.44 -42.81 2.94
CA GLY A 639 -22.71 -41.58 3.29
C GLY A 639 -23.40 -40.30 2.77
N SER A 640 -23.10 -39.15 3.38
CA SER A 640 -23.64 -37.85 2.95
C SER A 640 -23.10 -37.44 1.58
N LEU A 641 -23.98 -37.00 0.67
CA LEU A 641 -23.64 -36.56 -0.69
C LEU A 641 -23.74 -35.04 -0.83
N SER A 642 -22.77 -34.42 -1.50
CA SER A 642 -22.85 -32.99 -1.85
C SER A 642 -23.79 -32.75 -3.03
N LEU A 643 -24.28 -31.52 -3.20
CA LEU A 643 -25.16 -31.16 -4.34
C LEU A 643 -24.49 -31.39 -5.71
N SER A 644 -23.16 -31.25 -5.79
CA SER A 644 -22.39 -31.57 -7.00
C SER A 644 -22.29 -33.07 -7.26
N ASP A 645 -22.23 -33.89 -6.21
CA ASP A 645 -22.21 -35.35 -6.32
C ASP A 645 -23.59 -35.88 -6.76
N LEU A 646 -24.64 -35.24 -6.26
CA LEU A 646 -26.03 -35.51 -6.64
C LEU A 646 -26.29 -35.15 -8.10
N ASP A 647 -25.81 -34.00 -8.57
CA ASP A 647 -25.87 -33.59 -9.98
C ASP A 647 -25.05 -34.55 -10.88
N ALA A 648 -23.87 -34.98 -10.43
CA ALA A 648 -23.07 -35.98 -11.14
C ALA A 648 -23.77 -37.35 -11.23
N LEU A 649 -24.41 -37.81 -10.16
CA LEU A 649 -25.18 -39.06 -10.13
C LEU A 649 -26.42 -38.99 -11.02
N LEU A 650 -27.17 -37.89 -10.97
CA LEU A 650 -28.36 -37.66 -11.80
C LEU A 650 -28.00 -37.62 -13.28
N ASN A 651 -26.90 -36.95 -13.64
CA ASN A 651 -26.40 -36.91 -15.02
C ASN A 651 -25.85 -38.26 -15.51
N SER A 652 -25.48 -39.18 -14.61
CA SER A 652 -24.89 -40.50 -14.94
C SER A 652 -25.90 -41.65 -15.05
N GLY A 653 -27.19 -41.41 -14.83
CA GLY A 653 -28.24 -42.43 -14.91
C GLY A 653 -29.04 -42.66 -13.62
N GLY A 654 -28.89 -41.79 -12.62
CA GLY A 654 -29.69 -41.79 -11.39
C GLY A 654 -29.33 -42.92 -10.41
N ILE A 655 -30.02 -42.90 -9.27
CA ILE A 655 -29.82 -43.81 -8.12
C ILE A 655 -30.12 -45.28 -8.50
N SER A 656 -30.95 -45.51 -9.52
CA SER A 656 -31.24 -46.84 -10.09
C SER A 656 -30.02 -47.53 -10.70
N SER A 657 -28.93 -46.79 -11.00
CA SER A 657 -27.68 -47.37 -11.51
C SER A 657 -26.74 -47.90 -10.41
N ILE A 658 -27.13 -47.74 -9.13
CA ILE A 658 -26.35 -48.21 -7.97
C ILE A 658 -26.63 -49.69 -7.69
N SER A 659 -27.79 -50.23 -8.12
CA SER A 659 -28.22 -51.60 -7.83
C SER A 659 -27.90 -52.63 -8.94
N ASN A 660 -27.54 -52.22 -10.15
CA ASN A 660 -27.29 -53.13 -11.26
C ASN A 660 -25.79 -53.36 -11.48
N ASN A 661 -25.20 -54.21 -10.65
CA ASN A 661 -23.97 -54.92 -10.97
C ASN A 661 -24.32 -56.32 -11.48
N GLN A 662 -24.59 -56.45 -12.78
CA GLN A 662 -24.40 -57.71 -13.50
C GLN A 662 -23.75 -57.42 -14.86
N GLU A 663 -22.70 -58.18 -15.13
CA GLU A 663 -21.99 -58.26 -16.40
C GLU A 663 -22.96 -58.65 -17.53
N ASN A 664 -22.92 -57.93 -18.66
CA ASN A 664 -22.58 -58.53 -19.96
C ASN A 664 -22.69 -57.55 -21.15
N GLU A 665 -21.62 -57.61 -21.94
CA GLU A 665 -21.54 -57.67 -23.40
C GLU A 665 -22.17 -56.61 -24.32
N GLN A 666 -21.41 -56.43 -25.41
CA GLN A 666 -21.61 -55.55 -26.54
C GLN A 666 -23.00 -55.71 -27.17
N ASN A 667 -23.71 -54.59 -27.37
CA ASN A 667 -24.65 -54.52 -28.49
C ASN A 667 -24.81 -53.10 -29.04
N LYS A 668 -24.36 -52.94 -30.30
CA LYS A 668 -24.55 -51.75 -31.15
C LYS A 668 -26.05 -51.46 -31.33
N LYS A 669 -26.51 -50.26 -30.97
CA LYS A 669 -27.77 -49.71 -31.52
C LYS A 669 -27.64 -48.26 -31.99
N LYS A 670 -28.28 -48.05 -33.16
CA LYS A 670 -28.21 -46.93 -34.09
C LYS A 670 -28.72 -45.60 -33.49
N LYS A 671 -28.10 -44.49 -33.92
CA LYS A 671 -28.56 -43.11 -33.69
C LYS A 671 -29.96 -42.89 -34.29
N LYS A 672 -30.90 -42.39 -33.48
CA LYS A 672 -32.14 -41.71 -33.94
C LYS A 672 -31.97 -40.18 -33.79
N PRO A 673 -32.61 -39.36 -34.65
CA PRO A 673 -32.32 -37.93 -34.74
C PRO A 673 -32.95 -37.14 -33.59
N ARG A 674 -32.24 -36.07 -33.17
CA ARG A 674 -32.70 -35.10 -32.16
C ARG A 674 -33.88 -34.28 -32.68
N LYS A 675 -34.97 -34.22 -31.91
CA LYS A 675 -36.03 -33.22 -32.07
C LYS A 675 -35.48 -31.81 -31.74
N LYS A 676 -35.85 -30.83 -32.56
CA LYS A 676 -35.52 -29.40 -32.40
C LYS A 676 -36.25 -28.86 -31.16
N SER A 677 -35.52 -28.26 -30.22
CA SER A 677 -36.10 -27.32 -29.25
C SER A 677 -35.84 -25.89 -29.75
N PHE A 678 -36.93 -25.13 -29.89
CA PHE A 678 -36.88 -23.70 -30.18
C PHE A 678 -36.41 -22.95 -28.94
N SER A 679 -35.45 -22.03 -29.12
CA SER A 679 -35.12 -21.00 -28.14
C SER A 679 -35.16 -19.64 -28.84
N PRO A 680 -35.74 -18.60 -28.21
CA PRO A 680 -36.01 -17.33 -28.86
C PRO A 680 -34.71 -16.55 -29.11
N HIS A 681 -34.54 -16.14 -30.36
CA HIS A 681 -33.38 -15.41 -30.87
C HIS A 681 -33.51 -13.92 -30.52
N ARG A 682 -32.63 -13.39 -29.65
CA ARG A 682 -32.54 -11.95 -29.35
C ARG A 682 -31.72 -11.28 -30.46
N GLY A 683 -32.36 -10.41 -31.23
CA GLY A 683 -31.84 -9.81 -32.47
C GLY A 683 -30.54 -9.01 -32.30
N LYS A 684 -29.69 -9.08 -33.33
CA LYS A 684 -28.49 -8.25 -33.50
C LYS A 684 -28.91 -6.84 -33.93
N ARG A 685 -28.48 -5.82 -33.19
CA ARG A 685 -28.54 -4.41 -33.62
C ARG A 685 -27.71 -4.20 -34.89
N GLY A 686 -28.35 -3.68 -35.92
CA GLY A 686 -27.74 -3.32 -37.20
C GLY A 686 -26.78 -2.13 -37.05
N ARG A 687 -25.66 -2.20 -37.77
CA ARG A 687 -24.82 -1.04 -38.10
C ARG A 687 -25.48 -0.34 -39.29
N SER A 688 -25.89 0.92 -39.15
CA SER A 688 -26.15 1.79 -40.30
C SER A 688 -24.83 2.37 -40.80
N LYS A 689 -24.69 2.48 -42.12
CA LYS A 689 -23.67 3.31 -42.78
C LYS A 689 -24.42 4.28 -43.69
N LYS A 690 -24.14 5.56 -43.42
CA LYS A 690 -24.10 6.73 -44.31
C LYS A 690 -25.39 7.28 -44.92
N GLY A 691 -25.55 8.60 -44.74
CA GLY A 691 -26.25 9.52 -45.64
C GLY A 691 -25.94 10.96 -45.23
N MET A 692 -25.16 11.65 -46.08
CA MET A 692 -24.78 13.08 -46.13
C MET A 692 -23.85 13.64 -45.05
#